data_AF-A0A3P6QD27-F1
#
_entry.id   AF-A0A3P6QD27-F1
#
_cell.length_a   1.000
_cell.length_b   1.000
_cell.length_c   1.000
_cell.angle_alpha   90.00
_cell.angle_beta   90.00
_cell.angle_gamma   90.00
#
_symmetry.space_group_name_H-M   'P 1'
#
loop_
_entity.id
_entity.type
_entity.pdbx_description
1 polymer ?
#
loop_
_entity_poly.entity_id
_entity_poly.type
_entity_poly.pdbx_seq_one_letter_code
_entity_poly.pdbx_strand_id
1 'polypeptide(L)'
;MFVSLTRTLPPFMSSDPCTSLCALQSEKADIITKHFESGYDLQRLKFWSLSRYGLVNDTVRRKVWPILSGLGVSDAKNPHSNVSHLYPNPLLLGSGIFCIELSDLLNHPQAKQIELDVRRMGSMIPKSLSSEENERLITETKRLALSILAEYPNLHYYQGFHDVCYTCLAVLGPDEAFAVLKQLVPKHFNVFMQETMDATSETLQLVFDLLQLTSPEIWFRFRALNFEPFFTLSWFLTWFTHILSDSNDIHRLYDLFMASEPSMLIYLSVSVIICSTEEIGSTSDDFGELHHALTHLPMKHDVEKLIQCALDIYLKIRPEKLLKKAEDRRAVGRTAKKSSNSSPTSSLKMRLYVHILAVWLLSVEYVVTTGPGGSSFSLVSSWSDADLAAFADVNTDRRTDAIVLSLEDSTLYALLAPNAKQTDGKPKRERLIPLDSPSTLRSIAVADFDGDSIADFLLVFQEGSEFRVRVQYGGRNNTVDVGLFATQPLVCDFNADMIADVYGEMSGQRLVVLGGPNGFTKEVLKSSTGNLSKLSSSGFVPLASNSNPSIVVLTENGVEVSDGVMTNIYPLPSELGNGKNIGKFVFGDFDMSSKIKLLIAGCSDATCSKSYIFIHPLTSSGVWEAVSVGWNPPDTEGDCSLAPSSINKFSSAAILGLSLGDADLDGYPDLAVGLKCICSPGSDPIVLPAILRNLAGAGGKVRFQAYLLPGVEPMKTLKQIAFYDYNEDGILDLYVSYESRGKVSTSLYMQKLTKEAYFLKVMLTTGRCGSPSQCPNGVLPYGLPGYGFRASYETQGADGGRIRSSGVFVTSSCCGALQLPFTTFGFGDFATYIENVPVSVPAPTQQIRKHELTFIVPNAQVVVVPYPPSNPLNWQAKLFLQPLYDMKVIYVAITLLVTCIVLLIVVAVLQYLEVREDQKERMQESQRFHFDAM
;
A
#
# COMPACT_ATOMS: atom_id res chain seq x y z
N MET A 1 9.37 14.29 -48.19
CA MET A 1 8.28 15.23 -47.84
C MET A 1 8.78 16.64 -47.51
N PHE A 2 9.89 16.83 -46.77
CA PHE A 2 10.48 18.16 -46.52
C PHE A 2 11.36 18.75 -47.64
N VAL A 3 11.79 17.93 -48.62
CA VAL A 3 12.65 18.40 -49.73
C VAL A 3 11.87 19.23 -50.78
N SER A 4 10.54 19.15 -50.80
CA SER A 4 9.70 20.00 -51.68
C SER A 4 9.27 21.32 -51.03
N LEU A 5 9.55 21.53 -49.74
CA LEU A 5 9.20 22.73 -48.97
C LEU A 5 10.29 23.82 -49.02
N THR A 6 11.44 23.55 -49.65
CA THR A 6 12.58 24.48 -49.69
C THR A 6 12.52 25.49 -50.84
N ARG A 7 11.49 25.49 -51.69
CA ARG A 7 11.40 26.42 -52.85
C ARG A 7 10.34 27.51 -52.79
N THR A 8 9.53 27.59 -51.74
CA THR A 8 8.59 28.71 -51.54
C THR A 8 8.36 28.97 -50.06
N LEU A 9 9.41 29.40 -49.35
CA LEU A 9 9.23 30.17 -48.12
C LEU A 9 9.09 31.64 -48.55
N PRO A 10 7.91 32.29 -48.41
CA PRO A 10 7.87 33.74 -48.45
C PRO A 10 8.63 34.29 -47.24
N PRO A 11 9.21 35.50 -47.34
CA PRO A 11 9.88 36.13 -46.21
C PRO A 11 8.88 36.34 -45.07
N PHE A 12 9.39 36.25 -43.84
CA PHE A 12 8.79 36.68 -42.58
C PHE A 12 7.62 37.66 -42.78
N MET A 13 6.40 37.28 -42.36
CA MET A 13 5.35 38.26 -42.12
C MET A 13 5.85 39.21 -41.02
N SER A 14 5.85 40.50 -41.36
CA SER A 14 6.37 41.59 -40.55
C SER A 14 5.78 41.61 -39.15
N SER A 15 6.65 41.90 -38.18
CA SER A 15 6.28 42.37 -36.86
C SER A 15 5.71 43.79 -36.97
N ASP A 16 4.45 43.92 -37.39
CA ASP A 16 3.69 45.16 -37.21
C ASP A 16 3.02 45.15 -35.82
N PRO A 17 3.28 46.12 -34.92
CA PRO A 17 2.77 46.10 -33.55
C PRO A 17 1.29 46.50 -33.40
N CYS A 18 0.50 46.53 -34.48
CA CYS A 18 -0.84 47.16 -34.49
C CYS A 18 -2.03 46.22 -34.75
N THR A 19 -1.84 44.91 -34.91
CA THR A 19 -2.93 43.94 -35.11
C THR A 19 -3.06 43.03 -33.88
N SER A 20 -4.26 42.97 -33.28
CA SER A 20 -4.50 42.10 -32.12
C SER A 20 -4.35 40.63 -32.51
N LEU A 21 -3.76 39.80 -31.63
CA LEU A 21 -3.52 38.36 -31.86
C LEU A 21 -4.79 37.61 -32.31
N CYS A 22 -5.96 38.00 -31.78
CA CYS A 22 -7.25 37.44 -32.17
C CYS A 22 -7.61 37.71 -33.64
N ALA A 23 -7.22 38.87 -34.20
CA ALA A 23 -7.50 39.21 -35.60
C ALA A 23 -6.70 38.30 -36.56
N LEU A 24 -5.43 38.05 -36.26
CA LEU A 24 -4.57 37.15 -37.04
C LEU A 24 -5.05 35.69 -37.00
N GLN A 25 -5.52 35.24 -35.83
CA GLN A 25 -6.10 33.90 -35.67
C GLN A 25 -7.43 33.75 -36.43
N SER A 26 -8.30 34.77 -36.38
CA SER A 26 -9.55 34.79 -37.14
C SER A 26 -9.30 34.77 -38.65
N GLU A 27 -8.35 35.57 -39.14
CA GLU A 27 -7.97 35.60 -40.55
C GLU A 27 -7.45 34.24 -41.02
N LYS A 28 -6.62 33.57 -40.21
CA LYS A 28 -6.13 32.22 -40.52
C LYS A 28 -7.28 31.20 -40.60
N ALA A 29 -8.23 31.25 -39.66
CA ALA A 29 -9.39 30.36 -39.67
C ALA A 29 -10.27 30.57 -40.92
N ASP A 30 -10.45 31.82 -41.35
CA ASP A 30 -11.20 32.17 -42.56
C ASP A 30 -10.50 31.67 -43.83
N ILE A 31 -9.17 31.80 -43.90
CA ILE A 31 -8.37 31.28 -45.02
C ILE A 31 -8.51 29.76 -45.13
N ILE A 32 -8.37 29.03 -44.01
CA ILE A 32 -8.50 27.57 -43.99
C ILE A 32 -9.90 27.16 -44.43
N THR A 33 -10.93 27.86 -43.93
CA THR A 33 -12.33 27.56 -44.25
C THR A 33 -12.65 27.79 -45.73
N LYS A 34 -12.22 28.91 -46.31
CA LYS A 34 -12.37 29.20 -47.75
C LYS A 34 -11.59 28.21 -48.63
N HIS A 35 -10.40 27.79 -48.19
CA HIS A 35 -9.62 26.77 -48.89
C HIS A 35 -10.32 25.41 -48.86
N PHE A 36 -10.99 25.09 -47.76
CA PHE A 36 -11.79 23.87 -47.67
C PHE A 36 -13.00 23.90 -48.63
N GLU A 37 -13.69 25.03 -48.74
CA GLU A 37 -14.86 25.21 -49.60
C GLU A 37 -14.55 25.22 -51.10
N SER A 38 -13.32 25.57 -51.49
CA SER A 38 -12.88 25.69 -52.89
C SER A 38 -12.20 24.43 -53.46
N GLY A 39 -12.15 23.33 -52.70
CA GLY A 39 -11.37 22.14 -53.03
C GLY A 39 -10.03 22.16 -52.31
N TYR A 40 -9.97 21.47 -51.17
CA TYR A 40 -8.82 21.48 -50.27
C TYR A 40 -7.59 20.78 -50.86
N ASP A 41 -6.42 21.10 -50.29
CA ASP A 41 -5.14 20.46 -50.58
C ASP A 41 -4.61 19.95 -49.23
N LEU A 42 -4.46 18.63 -49.13
CA LEU A 42 -4.00 17.96 -47.92
C LEU A 42 -2.64 18.49 -47.45
N GLN A 43 -1.74 18.86 -48.36
CA GLN A 43 -0.42 19.38 -47.99
C GLN A 43 -0.52 20.76 -47.35
N ARG A 44 -1.42 21.62 -47.86
CA ARG A 44 -1.71 22.92 -47.23
C ARG A 44 -2.38 22.78 -45.87
N LEU A 45 -3.32 21.84 -45.73
CA LEU A 45 -3.95 21.57 -44.43
C LEU A 45 -2.91 21.10 -43.40
N LYS A 46 -2.05 20.14 -43.77
CA LYS A 46 -0.92 19.72 -42.92
C LYS A 46 0.00 20.89 -42.57
N PHE A 47 0.35 21.72 -43.55
CA PHE A 47 1.17 22.91 -43.32
C PHE A 47 0.53 23.84 -42.28
N TRP A 48 -0.77 24.14 -42.40
CA TRP A 48 -1.46 25.00 -41.43
C TRP A 48 -1.55 24.38 -40.04
N SER A 49 -1.77 23.07 -39.92
CA SER A 49 -1.75 22.34 -38.64
C SER A 49 -0.39 22.38 -37.94
N LEU A 50 0.71 22.37 -38.71
CA LEU A 50 2.07 22.47 -38.16
C LEU A 50 2.47 23.90 -37.81
N SER A 51 2.01 24.88 -38.61
CA SER A 51 2.30 26.30 -38.39
C SER A 51 1.73 26.84 -37.07
N ARG A 52 2.29 27.96 -36.59
CA ARG A 52 1.91 28.61 -35.32
C ARG A 52 0.39 28.72 -35.14
N TYR A 53 -0.11 28.34 -33.97
CA TYR A 53 -1.54 28.26 -33.60
C TYR A 53 -2.37 27.18 -34.30
N GLY A 54 -1.77 26.32 -35.15
CA GLY A 54 -2.44 25.16 -35.71
C GLY A 54 -3.73 25.51 -36.47
N LEU A 55 -4.81 24.77 -36.21
CA LEU A 55 -6.12 24.98 -36.84
C LEU A 55 -6.99 26.02 -36.14
N VAL A 56 -6.45 26.67 -35.09
CA VAL A 56 -7.04 27.81 -34.36
C VAL A 56 -8.26 27.47 -33.50
N ASN A 57 -9.31 26.83 -34.05
CA ASN A 57 -10.55 26.56 -33.32
C ASN A 57 -11.27 25.28 -33.77
N ASP A 58 -12.22 24.83 -32.95
CA ASP A 58 -12.91 23.56 -33.16
C ASP A 58 -13.82 23.55 -34.40
N THR A 59 -14.30 24.72 -34.86
CA THR A 59 -15.08 24.82 -36.10
C THR A 59 -14.26 24.43 -37.32
N VAL A 60 -12.98 24.83 -37.35
CA VAL A 60 -12.05 24.40 -38.40
C VAL A 60 -11.66 22.93 -38.20
N ARG A 61 -11.37 22.50 -36.96
CA ARG A 61 -10.97 21.12 -36.64
C ARG A 61 -12.03 20.10 -37.05
N ARG A 62 -13.32 20.38 -36.84
CA ARG A 62 -14.43 19.54 -37.31
C ARG A 62 -14.39 19.23 -38.81
N LYS A 63 -13.91 20.17 -39.63
CA LYS A 63 -13.76 19.96 -41.08
C LYS A 63 -12.44 19.29 -41.45
N VAL A 64 -11.37 19.58 -40.71
CA VAL A 64 -10.00 19.24 -41.11
C VAL A 64 -9.46 17.95 -40.47
N TRP A 65 -9.76 17.67 -39.20
CA TRP A 65 -9.31 16.43 -38.51
C TRP A 65 -9.73 15.14 -39.24
N PRO A 66 -10.98 15.01 -39.76
CA PRO A 66 -11.36 13.86 -40.60
C PRO A 66 -10.43 13.65 -41.78
N ILE A 67 -10.10 14.73 -42.51
CA ILE A 67 -9.23 14.69 -43.67
C ILE A 67 -7.78 14.37 -43.30
N LEU A 68 -7.27 14.91 -42.18
CA LEU A 68 -5.92 14.62 -41.69
C LEU A 68 -5.76 13.17 -41.25
N SER A 69 -6.82 12.57 -40.67
CA SER A 69 -6.84 11.16 -40.28
C SER A 69 -6.85 10.21 -41.48
N GLY A 70 -7.25 10.69 -42.66
CA GLY A 70 -7.26 9.91 -43.92
C GLY A 70 -8.64 9.63 -44.51
N LEU A 71 -9.72 10.23 -43.98
CA LEU A 71 -11.08 10.08 -44.52
C LEU A 71 -11.27 10.91 -45.80
N GLY A 72 -11.94 10.36 -46.82
CA GLY A 72 -12.27 11.06 -48.06
C GLY A 72 -13.52 11.95 -47.94
N VAL A 73 -13.65 12.98 -48.77
CA VAL A 73 -14.83 13.90 -48.76
C VAL A 73 -16.13 13.20 -49.09
N SER A 74 -16.08 12.13 -49.87
CA SER A 74 -17.24 11.32 -50.23
C SER A 74 -17.80 10.55 -49.02
N ASP A 75 -16.93 10.15 -48.08
CA ASP A 75 -17.31 9.45 -46.84
C ASP A 75 -17.88 10.40 -45.79
N ALA A 76 -17.52 11.69 -45.87
CA ALA A 76 -18.00 12.74 -44.95
C ALA A 76 -19.39 13.30 -45.32
N LYS A 77 -19.95 12.95 -46.49
CA LYS A 77 -21.28 13.41 -46.94
C LYS A 77 -22.29 12.30 -47.24
N ASN A 78 -21.87 11.04 -47.32
CA ASN A 78 -22.76 9.88 -47.46
C ASN A 78 -22.05 8.61 -46.99
N PRO A 79 -22.35 8.07 -45.79
CA PRO A 79 -21.71 6.87 -45.27
C PRO A 79 -22.03 5.55 -46.02
N HIS A 80 -22.77 5.60 -47.14
CA HIS A 80 -23.51 4.45 -47.67
C HIS A 80 -23.33 4.08 -49.14
N SER A 81 -22.33 4.59 -49.88
CA SER A 81 -22.16 4.12 -51.26
C SER A 81 -20.72 3.95 -51.72
N ASN A 82 -20.40 2.68 -51.99
CA ASN A 82 -19.37 2.18 -52.90
C ASN A 82 -18.03 1.75 -52.28
N VAL A 83 -18.06 0.68 -51.50
CA VAL A 83 -16.93 -0.27 -51.44
C VAL A 83 -17.46 -1.72 -51.45
N SER A 84 -18.20 -2.06 -52.51
CA SER A 84 -18.44 -3.45 -52.89
C SER A 84 -17.30 -3.87 -53.81
N HIS A 85 -16.59 -4.92 -53.41
CA HIS A 85 -15.54 -5.70 -54.13
C HIS A 85 -14.17 -5.68 -53.44
N LEU A 86 -14.11 -6.24 -52.23
CA LEU A 86 -13.11 -7.21 -51.76
C LEU A 86 -13.43 -7.43 -50.26
N TYR A 87 -13.28 -8.65 -49.75
CA TYR A 87 -13.48 -9.10 -48.35
C TYR A 87 -14.86 -9.69 -47.98
N PRO A 88 -14.92 -10.98 -47.60
CA PRO A 88 -16.13 -11.68 -47.16
C PRO A 88 -16.19 -11.76 -45.64
N ASN A 89 -16.79 -10.77 -44.96
CA ASN A 89 -17.32 -10.96 -43.60
C ASN A 89 -18.41 -9.92 -43.28
N PRO A 90 -19.71 -10.32 -43.24
CA PRO A 90 -20.84 -9.40 -43.18
C PRO A 90 -21.38 -9.17 -41.75
N LEU A 91 -20.57 -8.60 -40.86
CA LEU A 91 -21.06 -8.16 -39.54
C LEU A 91 -20.76 -6.69 -39.19
N LEU A 92 -19.96 -5.97 -39.98
CA LEU A 92 -19.53 -4.60 -39.66
C LEU A 92 -19.34 -3.74 -40.92
N LEU A 93 -20.38 -3.61 -41.76
CA LEU A 93 -20.32 -2.67 -42.88
C LEU A 93 -21.56 -1.77 -42.95
N GLY A 94 -21.44 -0.58 -42.36
CA GLY A 94 -22.21 0.58 -42.79
C GLY A 94 -22.95 1.38 -41.73
N SER A 95 -22.53 1.45 -40.47
CA SER A 95 -23.42 2.00 -39.46
C SER A 95 -22.70 2.73 -38.31
N GLY A 96 -23.16 3.94 -37.98
CA GLY A 96 -22.57 4.82 -36.96
C GLY A 96 -22.54 4.23 -35.55
N ILE A 97 -22.00 4.99 -34.58
CA ILE A 97 -21.82 4.55 -33.18
C ILE A 97 -23.10 3.96 -32.57
N PHE A 98 -24.27 4.43 -33.01
CA PHE A 98 -25.58 4.09 -32.48
C PHE A 98 -26.18 2.77 -32.99
N CYS A 99 -25.56 2.07 -33.93
CA CYS A 99 -26.14 0.85 -34.49
C CYS A 99 -25.73 -0.45 -33.78
N ILE A 100 -24.74 -0.37 -32.87
CA ILE A 100 -24.47 -1.44 -31.92
C ILE A 100 -25.20 -1.09 -30.63
N GLU A 101 -26.13 -1.95 -30.21
CA GLU A 101 -26.82 -1.77 -28.94
C GLU A 101 -25.79 -1.75 -27.81
N LEU A 102 -25.92 -0.80 -26.87
CA LEU A 102 -24.93 -0.66 -25.79
C LEU A 102 -24.84 -1.95 -24.96
N SER A 103 -25.96 -2.68 -24.83
CA SER A 103 -26.01 -3.99 -24.18
C SER A 103 -25.04 -5.01 -24.80
N ASP A 104 -24.86 -4.98 -26.11
CA ASP A 104 -23.97 -5.93 -26.80
C ASP A 104 -22.51 -5.58 -26.57
N LEU A 105 -22.18 -4.28 -26.53
CA LEU A 105 -20.85 -3.77 -26.20
C LEU A 105 -20.46 -4.04 -24.74
N LEU A 106 -21.43 -4.08 -23.82
CA LEU A 106 -21.18 -4.38 -22.40
C LEU A 106 -20.72 -5.82 -22.14
N ASN A 107 -20.92 -6.73 -23.09
CA ASN A 107 -20.39 -8.10 -23.00
C ASN A 107 -18.87 -8.18 -23.22
N HIS A 108 -18.23 -7.08 -23.65
CA HIS A 108 -16.79 -7.05 -23.83
C HIS A 108 -16.07 -7.26 -22.48
N PRO A 109 -15.06 -8.14 -22.38
CA PRO A 109 -14.37 -8.44 -21.10
C PRO A 109 -13.81 -7.19 -20.39
N GLN A 110 -13.41 -6.20 -21.17
CA GLN A 110 -12.83 -4.94 -20.68
C GLN A 110 -13.86 -3.82 -20.45
N ALA A 111 -15.17 -4.06 -20.65
CA ALA A 111 -16.21 -3.03 -20.52
C ALA A 111 -16.31 -2.43 -19.11
N LYS A 112 -16.08 -3.26 -18.08
CA LYS A 112 -16.06 -2.81 -16.69
C LYS A 112 -14.89 -1.86 -16.42
N GLN A 113 -13.71 -2.17 -16.96
CA GLN A 113 -12.53 -1.31 -16.80
C GLN A 113 -12.75 0.05 -17.48
N ILE A 114 -13.29 0.06 -18.70
CA ILE A 114 -13.60 1.29 -19.44
C ILE A 114 -14.63 2.14 -18.68
N GLU A 115 -15.65 1.52 -18.08
CA GLU A 115 -16.62 2.27 -17.27
C GLU A 115 -15.98 2.95 -16.07
N LEU A 116 -15.09 2.25 -15.35
CA LEU A 116 -14.38 2.84 -14.22
C LEU A 116 -13.53 4.04 -14.64
N ASP A 117 -12.85 3.91 -15.78
CA ASP A 117 -11.93 4.94 -16.26
C ASP A 117 -12.67 6.17 -16.82
N VAL A 118 -13.74 5.98 -17.58
CA VAL A 118 -14.55 7.11 -18.07
C VAL A 118 -15.23 7.86 -16.91
N ARG A 119 -15.61 7.19 -15.81
CA ARG A 119 -16.13 7.89 -14.62
C ARG A 119 -15.08 8.74 -13.90
N ARG A 120 -13.78 8.48 -14.11
CA ARG A 120 -12.66 9.23 -13.51
C ARG A 120 -12.28 10.48 -14.31
N MET A 121 -12.84 10.69 -15.51
CA MET A 121 -12.55 11.84 -16.38
C MET A 121 -13.09 13.19 -15.85
N GLY A 122 -13.68 13.23 -14.66
CA GLY A 122 -14.39 14.40 -14.12
C GLY A 122 -13.56 15.69 -14.03
N SER A 123 -12.23 15.60 -14.01
CA SER A 123 -11.32 16.76 -14.09
C SER A 123 -11.26 17.41 -15.48
N MET A 124 -11.54 16.65 -16.55
CA MET A 124 -11.52 17.13 -17.94
C MET A 124 -12.87 17.70 -18.39
N ILE A 125 -13.94 17.36 -17.68
CA ILE A 125 -15.30 17.80 -18.01
C ILE A 125 -15.50 19.25 -17.55
N PRO A 126 -16.01 20.15 -18.41
CA PRO A 126 -16.31 21.52 -18.01
C PRO A 126 -17.26 21.57 -16.81
N LYS A 127 -16.86 22.29 -15.74
CA LYS A 127 -17.64 22.43 -14.49
C LYS A 127 -19.01 23.10 -14.66
N SER A 128 -19.30 23.65 -15.84
CA SER A 128 -20.56 24.33 -16.17
C SER A 128 -21.67 23.39 -16.64
N LEU A 129 -21.39 22.10 -16.87
CA LEU A 129 -22.37 21.13 -17.37
C LEU A 129 -23.29 20.63 -16.25
N SER A 130 -24.55 20.36 -16.61
CA SER A 130 -25.51 19.72 -15.70
C SER A 130 -25.13 18.25 -15.43
N SER A 131 -25.64 17.68 -14.33
CA SER A 131 -25.41 16.26 -14.00
C SER A 131 -25.90 15.32 -15.09
N GLU A 132 -26.95 15.69 -15.83
CA GLU A 132 -27.51 14.87 -16.91
C GLU A 132 -26.62 14.89 -18.15
N GLU A 133 -26.08 16.06 -18.51
CA GLU A 133 -25.14 16.19 -19.64
C GLU A 133 -23.81 15.48 -19.36
N ASN A 134 -23.35 15.52 -18.10
CA ASN A 134 -22.17 14.79 -17.67
C ASN A 134 -22.34 13.27 -17.83
N GLU A 135 -23.46 12.71 -17.35
CA GLU A 135 -23.75 11.28 -17.50
C GLU A 135 -23.91 10.86 -18.98
N ARG A 136 -24.48 11.73 -19.83
CA ARG A 136 -24.53 11.48 -21.28
C ARG A 136 -23.12 11.42 -21.87
N LEU A 137 -22.24 12.36 -21.52
CA LEU A 137 -20.87 12.39 -22.03
C LEU A 137 -20.05 11.17 -21.60
N ILE A 138 -20.19 10.74 -20.34
CA ILE A 138 -19.60 9.51 -19.81
C ILE A 138 -20.11 8.30 -20.62
N THR A 139 -21.42 8.23 -20.85
CA THR A 139 -22.02 7.13 -21.61
C THR A 139 -21.51 7.08 -23.05
N GLU A 140 -21.45 8.23 -23.74
CA GLU A 140 -20.97 8.32 -25.12
C GLU A 140 -19.48 8.02 -25.24
N THR A 141 -18.66 8.47 -24.29
CA THR A 141 -17.21 8.17 -24.28
C THR A 141 -16.97 6.67 -24.06
N LYS A 142 -17.71 6.05 -23.14
CA LYS A 142 -17.68 4.59 -22.91
C LYS A 142 -18.08 3.83 -24.17
N ARG A 143 -19.19 4.24 -24.82
CA ARG A 143 -19.67 3.64 -26.06
C ARG A 143 -18.62 3.74 -27.16
N LEU A 144 -18.03 4.92 -27.36
CA LEU A 144 -17.00 5.15 -28.36
C LEU A 144 -15.76 4.25 -28.16
N ALA A 145 -15.25 4.16 -26.93
CA ALA A 145 -14.09 3.30 -26.62
C ALA A 145 -14.38 1.82 -26.88
N LEU A 146 -15.56 1.34 -26.47
CA LEU A 146 -16.00 -0.04 -26.71
C LEU A 146 -16.18 -0.34 -28.20
N SER A 147 -16.77 0.58 -28.97
CA SER A 147 -16.95 0.41 -30.41
C SER A 147 -15.61 0.28 -31.14
N ILE A 148 -14.57 1.00 -30.71
CA ILE A 148 -13.22 0.89 -31.29
C ILE A 148 -12.60 -0.48 -30.99
N LEU A 149 -12.76 -1.00 -29.77
CA LEU A 149 -12.25 -2.34 -29.42
C LEU A 149 -13.01 -3.46 -30.12
N ALA A 150 -14.32 -3.28 -30.33
CA ALA A 150 -15.13 -4.22 -31.10
C ALA A 150 -14.69 -4.28 -32.57
N GLU A 151 -14.26 -3.15 -33.15
CA GLU A 151 -13.68 -3.09 -34.50
C GLU A 151 -12.29 -3.75 -34.57
N TYR A 152 -11.51 -3.69 -33.48
CA TYR A 152 -10.16 -4.23 -33.42
C TYR A 152 -9.97 -5.25 -32.29
N PRO A 153 -10.46 -6.49 -32.44
CA PRO A 153 -10.44 -7.51 -31.36
C PRO A 153 -9.06 -7.91 -30.85
N ASN A 154 -7.99 -7.65 -31.63
CA ASN A 154 -6.61 -7.94 -31.25
C ASN A 154 -5.97 -6.83 -30.41
N LEU A 155 -6.64 -5.68 -30.29
CA LEU A 155 -6.17 -4.55 -29.50
C LEU A 155 -6.74 -4.64 -28.09
N HIS A 156 -5.91 -4.27 -27.13
CA HIS A 156 -6.23 -4.34 -25.71
C HIS A 156 -6.38 -2.92 -25.18
N TYR A 157 -7.44 -2.67 -24.41
CA TYR A 157 -7.63 -1.39 -23.74
C TYR A 157 -6.49 -1.11 -22.75
N TYR A 158 -5.97 0.12 -22.75
CA TYR A 158 -5.06 0.65 -21.72
C TYR A 158 -5.69 1.85 -21.00
N GLN A 159 -5.34 2.01 -19.72
CA GLN A 159 -5.82 3.13 -18.91
C GLN A 159 -5.23 4.45 -19.42
N GLY A 160 -6.12 5.37 -19.80
CA GLY A 160 -5.80 6.66 -20.44
C GLY A 160 -6.32 6.79 -21.88
N PHE A 161 -6.69 5.67 -22.54
CA PHE A 161 -7.28 5.75 -23.88
C PHE A 161 -8.63 6.48 -23.90
N HIS A 162 -9.37 6.46 -22.79
CA HIS A 162 -10.61 7.21 -22.64
C HIS A 162 -10.42 8.73 -22.79
N ASP A 163 -9.25 9.27 -22.41
CA ASP A 163 -8.95 10.71 -22.58
C ASP A 163 -8.83 11.08 -24.06
N VAL A 164 -8.26 10.17 -24.87
CA VAL A 164 -8.17 10.31 -26.33
C VAL A 164 -9.56 10.23 -26.96
N CYS A 165 -10.37 9.27 -26.52
CA CYS A 165 -11.77 9.15 -26.96
C CYS A 165 -12.57 10.41 -26.64
N TYR A 166 -12.46 10.91 -25.41
CA TYR A 166 -13.14 12.13 -24.98
C TYR A 166 -12.73 13.36 -25.80
N THR A 167 -11.42 13.55 -26.01
CA THR A 167 -10.91 14.70 -26.78
C THR A 167 -11.46 14.70 -28.21
N CYS A 168 -11.48 13.55 -28.88
CA CYS A 168 -12.09 13.42 -30.21
C CYS A 168 -13.61 13.66 -30.16
N LEU A 169 -14.30 13.09 -29.18
CA LEU A 169 -15.74 13.25 -29.00
C LEU A 169 -16.14 14.71 -28.77
N ALA A 170 -15.38 15.45 -27.94
CA ALA A 170 -15.64 16.84 -27.60
C ALA A 170 -15.57 17.78 -28.82
N VAL A 171 -14.67 17.49 -29.77
CA VAL A 171 -14.49 18.33 -30.98
C VAL A 171 -15.42 17.90 -32.11
N LEU A 172 -15.51 16.59 -32.38
CA LEU A 172 -16.11 16.05 -33.59
C LEU A 172 -17.56 15.58 -33.41
N GLY A 173 -17.97 15.24 -32.19
CA GLY A 173 -19.19 14.48 -31.97
C GLY A 173 -18.99 12.97 -32.19
N PRO A 174 -20.00 12.14 -31.86
CA PRO A 174 -19.83 10.69 -31.74
C PRO A 174 -19.44 10.01 -33.05
N ASP A 175 -20.20 10.19 -34.13
CA ASP A 175 -20.00 9.43 -35.37
C ASP A 175 -18.67 9.78 -36.05
N GLU A 176 -18.36 11.07 -36.17
CA GLU A 176 -17.10 11.55 -36.73
C GLU A 176 -15.91 11.19 -35.84
N ALA A 177 -16.05 11.19 -34.50
CA ALA A 177 -14.99 10.76 -33.59
C ALA A 177 -14.65 9.27 -33.79
N PHE A 178 -15.65 8.41 -33.96
CA PHE A 178 -15.41 7.00 -34.27
C PHE A 178 -14.70 6.82 -35.61
N ALA A 179 -15.16 7.50 -36.66
CA ALA A 179 -14.55 7.42 -37.99
C ALA A 179 -13.07 7.87 -37.96
N VAL A 180 -12.76 8.94 -37.22
CA VAL A 180 -11.40 9.46 -37.05
C VAL A 180 -10.54 8.50 -36.21
N LEU A 181 -11.04 8.04 -35.06
CA LEU A 181 -10.30 7.10 -34.20
C LEU A 181 -10.05 5.76 -34.88
N LYS A 182 -10.99 5.29 -35.71
CA LYS A 182 -10.81 4.09 -36.54
C LYS A 182 -9.58 4.19 -37.44
N GLN A 183 -9.26 5.38 -37.96
CA GLN A 183 -8.04 5.61 -38.74
C GLN A 183 -6.80 5.89 -37.88
N LEU A 184 -6.97 6.63 -36.77
CA LEU A 184 -5.85 7.03 -35.91
C LEU A 184 -5.29 5.87 -35.08
N VAL A 185 -6.14 4.98 -34.56
CA VAL A 185 -5.72 3.92 -33.64
C VAL A 185 -4.67 2.99 -34.26
N PRO A 186 -4.88 2.41 -35.46
CA PRO A 186 -3.87 1.55 -36.09
C PRO A 186 -2.54 2.27 -36.36
N LYS A 187 -2.59 3.58 -36.65
CA LYS A 187 -1.42 4.37 -37.05
C LYS A 187 -0.62 4.90 -35.86
N HIS A 188 -1.29 5.38 -34.81
CA HIS A 188 -0.67 6.11 -33.70
C HIS A 188 -0.74 5.39 -32.35
N PHE A 189 -1.80 4.61 -32.08
CA PHE A 189 -2.05 4.03 -30.76
C PHE A 189 -1.85 2.50 -30.70
N ASN A 190 -1.72 1.84 -31.84
CA ASN A 190 -1.56 0.38 -31.96
C ASN A 190 -0.45 -0.18 -31.05
N VAL A 191 0.69 0.52 -30.97
CA VAL A 191 1.83 0.12 -30.12
C VAL A 191 1.47 0.08 -28.63
N PHE A 192 0.60 0.99 -28.18
CA PHE A 192 0.18 1.11 -26.78
C PHE A 192 -0.97 0.16 -26.42
N MET A 193 -1.65 -0.40 -27.43
CA MET A 193 -2.79 -1.32 -27.28
C MET A 193 -2.40 -2.79 -27.56
N GLN A 194 -1.10 -3.11 -27.52
CA GLN A 194 -0.63 -4.49 -27.58
C GLN A 194 -0.90 -5.23 -26.26
N GLU A 195 -0.92 -6.55 -26.30
CA GLU A 195 -1.14 -7.41 -25.11
C GLU A 195 -0.05 -7.19 -24.03
N THR A 196 1.18 -6.86 -24.44
CA THR A 196 2.32 -6.59 -23.56
C THR A 196 2.84 -5.16 -23.74
N MET A 197 3.45 -4.61 -22.68
CA MET A 197 4.04 -3.27 -22.70
C MET A 197 5.43 -3.21 -23.36
N ASP A 198 5.93 -4.32 -23.91
CA ASP A 198 7.28 -4.40 -24.51
C ASP A 198 7.44 -3.40 -25.66
N ALA A 199 6.45 -3.31 -26.54
CA ALA A 199 6.47 -2.39 -27.67
C ALA A 199 6.38 -0.92 -27.23
N THR A 200 5.59 -0.64 -26.20
CA THR A 200 5.49 0.68 -25.56
C THR A 200 6.83 1.08 -24.94
N SER A 201 7.43 0.20 -24.13
CA SER A 201 8.73 0.42 -23.49
C SER A 201 9.83 0.70 -24.52
N GLU A 202 9.91 -0.10 -25.58
CA GLU A 202 10.84 0.12 -26.70
C GLU A 202 10.66 1.50 -27.35
N THR A 203 9.42 1.97 -27.46
CA THR A 203 9.10 3.29 -28.02
C THR A 203 9.49 4.41 -27.08
N LEU A 204 9.23 4.29 -25.78
CA LEU A 204 9.66 5.28 -24.78
C LEU A 204 11.18 5.42 -24.72
N GLN A 205 11.91 4.32 -24.91
CA GLN A 205 13.36 4.32 -24.95
C GLN A 205 13.91 5.17 -26.11
N LEU A 206 13.14 5.46 -27.16
CA LEU A 206 13.54 6.41 -28.22
C LEU A 206 13.64 7.85 -27.71
N VAL A 207 12.95 8.21 -26.61
CA VAL A 207 13.10 9.51 -25.94
C VAL A 207 14.54 9.68 -25.47
N PHE A 208 15.13 8.66 -24.86
CA PHE A 208 16.51 8.71 -24.40
C PHE A 208 17.52 8.64 -25.54
N ASP A 209 17.25 7.88 -26.61
CA ASP A 209 18.11 7.89 -27.80
C ASP A 209 18.15 9.28 -28.44
N LEU A 210 17.01 9.95 -28.55
CA LEU A 210 16.92 11.30 -29.09
C LEU A 210 17.54 12.32 -28.13
N LEU A 211 17.30 12.20 -26.82
CA LEU A 211 17.91 13.05 -25.79
C LEU A 211 19.43 12.95 -25.80
N GLN A 212 19.98 11.75 -25.99
CA GLN A 212 21.43 11.56 -26.13
C GLN A 212 22.00 12.31 -27.34
N LEU A 213 21.24 12.44 -28.43
CA LEU A 213 21.67 13.15 -29.63
C LEU A 213 21.51 14.67 -29.53
N THR A 214 20.62 15.16 -28.66
CA THR A 214 20.29 16.59 -28.52
C THR A 214 20.92 17.24 -27.30
N SER A 215 20.84 16.61 -26.14
CA SER A 215 21.38 17.07 -24.86
C SER A 215 22.09 15.91 -24.11
N PRO A 216 23.34 15.60 -24.49
CA PRO A 216 24.09 14.51 -23.87
C PRO A 216 24.26 14.68 -22.36
N GLU A 217 24.41 15.92 -21.88
CA GLU A 217 24.64 16.23 -20.46
C GLU A 217 23.47 15.76 -19.57
N ILE A 218 22.24 16.11 -19.94
CA ILE A 218 21.03 15.67 -19.22
C ILE A 218 20.88 14.15 -19.33
N TRP A 219 21.14 13.58 -20.51
CA TRP A 219 21.09 12.14 -20.70
C TRP A 219 22.08 11.39 -19.81
N PHE A 220 23.33 11.88 -19.69
CA PHE A 220 24.33 11.29 -18.81
C PHE A 220 23.91 11.38 -17.34
N ARG A 221 23.30 12.50 -16.91
CA ARG A 221 22.77 12.64 -15.56
C ARG A 221 21.66 11.64 -15.27
N PHE A 222 20.66 11.53 -16.16
CA PHE A 222 19.59 10.55 -16.01
C PHE A 222 20.12 9.12 -15.96
N ARG A 223 21.12 8.80 -16.80
CA ARG A 223 21.77 7.49 -16.79
C ARG A 223 22.53 7.22 -15.49
N ALA A 224 23.25 8.21 -14.94
CA ALA A 224 23.98 8.07 -13.69
C ALA A 224 23.05 7.81 -12.50
N LEU A 225 21.84 8.36 -12.54
CA LEU A 225 20.78 8.19 -11.55
C LEU A 225 19.88 6.98 -11.84
N ASN A 226 20.21 6.13 -12.83
CA ASN A 226 19.42 4.98 -13.27
C ASN A 226 17.95 5.32 -13.63
N PHE A 227 17.69 6.51 -14.15
CA PHE A 227 16.37 6.83 -14.70
C PHE A 227 16.10 6.04 -15.99
N GLU A 228 14.85 5.66 -16.16
CA GLU A 228 14.31 5.19 -17.43
C GLU A 228 13.22 6.18 -17.89
N PRO A 229 12.93 6.28 -19.21
CA PRO A 229 11.98 7.24 -19.75
C PRO A 229 10.50 6.97 -19.38
N PHE A 230 10.23 6.10 -18.42
CA PHE A 230 8.87 5.76 -17.97
C PHE A 230 8.11 6.95 -17.36
N PHE A 231 8.80 7.98 -16.88
CA PHE A 231 8.14 9.23 -16.45
C PHE A 231 7.38 9.93 -17.59
N THR A 232 7.69 9.60 -18.85
CA THR A 232 6.97 10.11 -20.03
C THR A 232 5.78 9.25 -20.45
N LEU A 233 5.50 8.13 -19.76
CA LEU A 233 4.48 7.16 -20.17
C LEU A 233 3.08 7.80 -20.29
N SER A 234 2.68 8.62 -19.31
CA SER A 234 1.38 9.32 -19.35
C SER A 234 1.28 10.27 -20.55
N TRP A 235 2.39 10.88 -20.97
CA TRP A 235 2.44 11.80 -22.12
C TRP A 235 2.11 11.07 -23.41
N PHE A 236 2.64 9.84 -23.53
CA PHE A 236 2.46 9.00 -24.71
C PHE A 236 1.06 8.42 -24.78
N LEU A 237 0.59 7.83 -23.67
CA LEU A 237 -0.69 7.12 -23.62
C LEU A 237 -1.88 8.06 -23.86
N THR A 238 -1.79 9.31 -23.43
CA THR A 238 -2.93 10.24 -23.50
C THR A 238 -2.71 11.42 -24.45
N TRP A 239 -1.58 11.48 -25.17
CA TRP A 239 -1.19 12.67 -25.95
C TRP A 239 -1.25 13.96 -25.10
N PHE A 240 -0.68 13.90 -23.89
CA PHE A 240 -0.60 14.99 -22.89
C PHE A 240 -1.93 15.48 -22.30
N THR A 241 -3.08 14.93 -22.69
CA THR A 241 -4.41 15.33 -22.17
C THR A 241 -4.53 15.20 -20.65
N HIS A 242 -3.82 14.24 -20.04
CA HIS A 242 -3.91 13.98 -18.61
C HIS A 242 -3.11 14.99 -17.77
N ILE A 243 -2.23 15.78 -18.39
CA ILE A 243 -1.32 16.71 -17.71
C ILE A 243 -1.70 18.15 -18.00
N LEU A 244 -2.04 18.47 -19.25
CA LEU A 244 -2.46 19.81 -19.62
C LEU A 244 -3.92 20.02 -19.24
N SER A 245 -4.24 21.19 -18.69
CA SER A 245 -5.61 21.52 -18.25
C SER A 245 -6.37 22.42 -19.24
N ASP A 246 -5.68 23.09 -20.16
CA ASP A 246 -6.31 23.94 -21.19
C ASP A 246 -6.68 23.11 -22.42
N SER A 247 -7.96 23.08 -22.76
CA SER A 247 -8.48 22.33 -23.92
C SER A 247 -7.94 22.87 -25.25
N ASN A 248 -7.65 24.16 -25.37
CA ASN A 248 -7.09 24.73 -26.60
C ASN A 248 -5.67 24.22 -26.85
N ASP A 249 -4.87 24.12 -25.80
CA ASP A 249 -3.51 23.59 -25.84
C ASP A 249 -3.51 22.10 -26.21
N ILE A 250 -4.42 21.32 -25.61
CA ILE A 250 -4.65 19.92 -25.97
C ILE A 250 -5.03 19.79 -27.45
N HIS A 251 -6.05 20.54 -27.92
CA HIS A 251 -6.50 20.46 -29.31
C HIS A 251 -5.40 20.90 -30.29
N ARG A 252 -4.56 21.86 -29.88
CA ARG A 252 -3.40 22.30 -30.65
C ARG A 252 -2.32 21.23 -30.79
N LEU A 253 -2.10 20.41 -29.76
CA LEU A 253 -1.23 19.23 -29.85
C LEU A 253 -1.83 18.15 -30.76
N TYR A 254 -3.15 17.96 -30.73
CA TYR A 254 -3.83 17.05 -31.65
C TYR A 254 -3.68 17.50 -33.12
N ASP A 255 -3.75 18.82 -33.40
CA ASP A 255 -3.45 19.36 -34.73
C ASP A 255 -2.04 18.94 -35.21
N LEU A 256 -1.04 19.01 -34.32
CA LEU A 256 0.34 18.59 -34.61
C LEU A 256 0.43 17.08 -34.88
N PHE A 257 -0.12 16.25 -33.98
CA PHE A 257 0.03 14.80 -34.06
C PHE A 257 -0.72 14.19 -35.25
N MET A 258 -1.93 14.67 -35.56
CA MET A 258 -2.69 14.20 -36.73
C MET A 258 -2.02 14.59 -38.05
N ALA A 259 -1.35 15.75 -38.10
CA ALA A 259 -0.64 16.20 -39.30
C ALA A 259 0.73 15.52 -39.50
N SER A 260 1.26 14.85 -38.47
CA SER A 260 2.62 14.32 -38.42
C SER A 260 2.69 12.78 -38.44
N GLU A 261 3.92 12.27 -38.55
CA GLU A 261 4.22 10.86 -38.31
C GLU A 261 4.20 10.53 -36.80
N PRO A 262 3.92 9.29 -36.37
CA PRO A 262 3.85 8.91 -34.95
C PRO A 262 5.10 9.26 -34.13
N SER A 263 6.27 9.29 -34.77
CA SER A 263 7.53 9.70 -34.13
C SER A 263 7.49 11.10 -33.52
N MET A 264 6.64 12.03 -34.00
CA MET A 264 6.56 13.41 -33.51
C MET A 264 6.29 13.50 -31.99
N LEU A 265 5.58 12.52 -31.43
CA LEU A 265 5.33 12.40 -29.99
C LEU A 265 6.63 12.29 -29.17
N ILE A 266 7.63 11.59 -29.72
CA ILE A 266 8.97 11.45 -29.12
C ILE A 266 9.69 12.81 -29.14
N TYR A 267 9.61 13.53 -30.26
CA TYR A 267 10.25 14.84 -30.41
C TYR A 267 9.66 15.88 -29.47
N LEU A 268 8.34 15.89 -29.30
CA LEU A 268 7.68 16.77 -28.33
C LEU A 268 8.07 16.40 -26.89
N SER A 269 8.15 15.11 -26.57
CA SER A 269 8.59 14.65 -25.24
C SER A 269 10.02 15.09 -24.92
N VAL A 270 10.93 15.03 -25.90
CA VAL A 270 12.30 15.53 -25.73
C VAL A 270 12.35 17.07 -25.70
N SER A 271 11.47 17.76 -26.42
CA SER A 271 11.42 19.22 -26.38
C SER A 271 11.00 19.74 -25.01
N VAL A 272 10.09 19.04 -24.31
CA VAL A 272 9.76 19.33 -22.90
C VAL A 272 11.00 19.26 -22.02
N ILE A 273 11.79 18.18 -22.12
CA ILE A 273 12.99 17.98 -21.30
C ILE A 273 14.03 19.08 -21.59
N ILE A 274 14.27 19.39 -22.87
CA ILE A 274 15.26 20.39 -23.28
C ILE A 274 14.84 21.80 -22.84
N CYS A 275 13.57 22.16 -23.01
CA CYS A 275 13.07 23.46 -22.58
C CYS A 275 13.16 23.64 -21.05
N SER A 276 13.15 22.55 -20.29
CA SER A 276 13.28 22.52 -18.82
C SER A 276 14.71 22.29 -18.33
N THR A 277 15.75 22.49 -19.16
CA THR A 277 17.15 22.20 -18.77
C THR A 277 17.58 22.90 -17.48
N GLU A 278 17.26 24.19 -17.30
CA GLU A 278 17.64 24.95 -16.10
C GLU A 278 16.97 24.41 -14.83
N GLU A 279 15.72 24.01 -14.95
CA GLU A 279 14.92 23.49 -13.84
C GLU A 279 15.35 22.08 -13.44
N ILE A 280 15.60 21.22 -14.43
CA ILE A 280 16.21 19.91 -14.19
C ILE A 280 17.57 20.12 -13.52
N GLY A 281 18.35 21.09 -13.99
CA GLY A 281 19.66 21.47 -13.43
C GLY A 281 19.62 21.93 -11.98
N SER A 282 18.56 22.61 -11.54
CA SER A 282 18.41 23.10 -10.17
C SER A 282 17.78 22.09 -9.19
N THR A 283 17.21 21.00 -9.70
CA THR A 283 16.63 19.92 -8.89
C THR A 283 17.74 19.07 -8.28
N SER A 284 17.53 18.55 -7.06
CA SER A 284 18.51 17.69 -6.38
C SER A 284 18.71 16.36 -7.14
N ASP A 285 19.81 15.67 -6.84
CA ASP A 285 20.07 14.31 -7.37
C ASP A 285 19.28 13.21 -6.61
N ASP A 286 18.31 13.59 -5.77
CA ASP A 286 17.35 12.65 -5.20
C ASP A 286 16.42 12.12 -6.29
N PHE A 287 16.30 10.79 -6.37
CA PHE A 287 15.49 10.14 -7.40
C PHE A 287 14.02 10.54 -7.31
N GLY A 288 13.46 10.64 -6.11
CA GLY A 288 12.04 10.95 -5.90
C GLY A 288 11.70 12.38 -6.30
N GLU A 289 12.51 13.35 -5.84
CA GLU A 289 12.33 14.76 -6.16
C GLU A 289 12.47 15.02 -7.66
N LEU A 290 13.50 14.44 -8.29
CA LEU A 290 13.70 14.55 -9.74
C LEU A 290 12.58 13.86 -10.52
N HIS A 291 12.15 12.66 -10.12
CA HIS A 291 11.04 11.97 -10.79
C HIS A 291 9.73 12.78 -10.73
N HIS A 292 9.41 13.36 -9.57
CA HIS A 292 8.24 14.22 -9.41
C HIS A 292 8.33 15.51 -10.25
N ALA A 293 9.50 16.14 -10.32
CA ALA A 293 9.71 17.31 -11.17
C ALA A 293 9.53 16.95 -12.66
N LEU A 294 10.09 15.81 -13.09
CA LEU A 294 10.03 15.33 -14.46
C LEU A 294 8.61 15.09 -14.96
N THR A 295 7.71 14.55 -14.13
CA THR A 295 6.32 14.26 -14.55
C THR A 295 5.48 15.51 -14.81
N HIS A 296 5.82 16.66 -14.20
CA HIS A 296 5.06 17.91 -14.30
C HIS A 296 5.67 18.96 -15.24
N LEU A 297 6.80 18.65 -15.90
CA LEU A 297 7.47 19.59 -16.81
C LEU A 297 6.60 20.18 -17.94
N PRO A 298 5.66 19.44 -18.56
CA PRO A 298 4.87 20.00 -19.66
C PRO A 298 4.07 21.25 -19.26
N MET A 299 3.65 21.35 -18.00
CA MET A 299 2.84 22.48 -17.51
C MET A 299 3.62 23.79 -17.37
N LYS A 300 4.96 23.75 -17.47
CA LYS A 300 5.83 24.89 -17.19
C LYS A 300 6.17 25.72 -18.42
N HIS A 301 5.78 25.27 -19.61
CA HIS A 301 6.10 25.94 -20.86
C HIS A 301 4.85 26.16 -21.70
N ASP A 302 4.83 27.27 -22.43
CA ASP A 302 3.85 27.50 -23.50
C ASP A 302 3.96 26.38 -24.56
N VAL A 303 2.83 25.78 -24.90
CA VAL A 303 2.74 24.69 -25.88
C VAL A 303 3.31 25.10 -27.24
N GLU A 304 3.13 26.35 -27.68
CA GLU A 304 3.72 26.80 -28.95
C GLU A 304 5.26 26.78 -28.93
N LYS A 305 5.87 27.09 -27.78
CA LYS A 305 7.33 27.00 -27.59
C LYS A 305 7.81 25.56 -27.65
N LEU A 306 7.06 24.63 -27.04
CA LEU A 306 7.36 23.20 -27.06
C LEU A 306 7.25 22.60 -28.47
N ILE A 307 6.20 22.98 -29.21
CA ILE A 307 5.99 22.55 -30.61
C ILE A 307 7.12 23.09 -31.49
N GLN A 308 7.45 24.38 -31.40
CA GLN A 308 8.53 24.97 -32.20
C GLN A 308 9.86 24.25 -31.94
N CYS A 309 10.20 24.03 -30.67
CA CYS A 309 11.40 23.29 -30.29
C CYS A 309 11.38 21.84 -30.83
N ALA A 310 10.24 21.16 -30.77
CA ALA A 310 10.09 19.80 -31.33
C ALA A 310 10.30 19.77 -32.85
N LEU A 311 9.73 20.73 -33.57
CA LEU A 311 9.90 20.87 -35.03
C LEU A 311 11.36 21.18 -35.40
N ASP A 312 12.04 22.03 -34.64
CA ASP A 312 13.46 22.34 -34.84
C ASP A 312 14.34 21.10 -34.65
N ILE A 313 14.07 20.31 -33.60
CA ILE A 313 14.76 19.03 -33.36
C ILE A 313 14.45 18.04 -34.49
N TYR A 314 13.18 17.95 -34.94
CA TYR A 314 12.75 17.07 -36.02
C TYR A 314 13.45 17.40 -37.36
N LEU A 315 13.67 18.69 -37.63
CA LEU A 315 14.41 19.14 -38.82
C LEU A 315 15.90 18.82 -38.72
N LYS A 316 16.50 18.98 -37.53
CA LYS A 316 17.93 18.74 -37.28
C LYS A 316 18.28 17.24 -37.21
N ILE A 317 17.41 16.44 -36.61
CA ILE A 317 17.58 14.99 -36.41
C ILE A 317 16.37 14.29 -37.01
N ARG A 318 16.50 13.87 -38.27
CA ARG A 318 15.42 13.18 -38.98
C ARG A 318 15.11 11.80 -38.35
N PRO A 319 13.86 11.29 -38.47
CA PRO A 319 13.46 10.01 -37.88
C PRO A 319 14.34 8.82 -38.30
N GLU A 320 14.88 8.82 -39.52
CA GLU A 320 15.75 7.73 -39.99
C GLU A 320 17.04 7.65 -39.17
N LYS A 321 17.58 8.80 -38.74
CA LYS A 321 18.77 8.86 -37.88
C LYS A 321 18.46 8.36 -36.46
N LEU A 322 17.28 8.69 -35.94
CA LEU A 322 16.82 8.21 -34.63
C LEU A 322 16.59 6.68 -34.66
N LEU A 323 15.93 6.17 -35.69
CA LEU A 323 15.71 4.73 -35.87
C LEU A 323 17.01 3.97 -36.01
N LYS A 324 17.99 4.48 -36.77
CA LYS A 324 19.33 3.89 -36.84
C LYS A 324 20.01 3.83 -35.47
N LYS A 325 19.89 4.89 -34.67
CA LYS A 325 20.43 4.92 -33.29
C LYS A 325 19.77 3.86 -32.40
N ALA A 326 18.46 3.69 -32.53
CA ALA A 326 17.71 2.65 -31.83
C ALA A 326 18.12 1.24 -32.29
N GLU A 327 18.36 1.05 -33.58
CA GLU A 327 18.93 -0.19 -34.14
C GLU A 327 20.32 -0.47 -33.59
N ASP A 328 21.19 0.53 -33.49
CA ASP A 328 22.52 0.41 -32.89
C ASP A 328 22.41 -0.01 -31.41
N ARG A 329 21.52 0.60 -30.63
CA ARG A 329 21.23 0.20 -29.25
C ARG A 329 20.74 -1.25 -29.18
N ARG A 330 19.80 -1.61 -30.07
CA ARG A 330 19.29 -2.99 -30.19
C ARG A 330 20.37 -3.96 -30.64
N ALA A 331 21.32 -3.55 -31.46
CA ALA A 331 22.44 -4.38 -31.90
C ALA A 331 23.43 -4.64 -30.77
N VAL A 332 23.69 -3.65 -29.90
CA VAL A 332 24.45 -3.83 -28.65
C VAL A 332 23.71 -4.76 -27.69
N GLY A 333 22.39 -4.59 -27.52
CA GLY A 333 21.55 -5.49 -26.73
C GLY A 333 21.44 -6.90 -27.33
N ARG A 334 21.38 -7.03 -28.66
CA ARG A 334 21.30 -8.31 -29.38
C ARG A 334 22.64 -9.01 -29.48
N THR A 335 23.79 -8.33 -29.51
CA THR A 335 25.10 -9.00 -29.38
C THR A 335 25.30 -9.55 -27.97
N ALA A 336 24.68 -8.95 -26.95
CA ALA A 336 24.53 -9.57 -25.63
C ALA A 336 23.49 -10.72 -25.57
N LYS A 337 22.44 -10.69 -26.41
CA LYS A 337 21.36 -11.71 -26.47
C LYS A 337 21.57 -12.86 -27.49
N LYS A 338 22.46 -12.71 -28.50
CA LYS A 338 22.67 -13.70 -29.58
C LYS A 338 23.56 -14.88 -29.19
N SER A 339 24.18 -14.88 -28.01
CA SER A 339 24.93 -16.04 -27.53
C SER A 339 24.05 -17.14 -26.90
N SER A 340 22.72 -16.96 -26.82
CA SER A 340 21.85 -17.83 -26.03
C SER A 340 20.75 -18.57 -26.79
N ASN A 341 20.94 -18.97 -28.05
CA ASN A 341 20.06 -19.98 -28.66
C ASN A 341 20.72 -20.74 -29.82
N SER A 342 21.34 -21.88 -29.50
CA SER A 342 21.38 -23.04 -30.40
C SER A 342 21.22 -24.31 -29.56
N SER A 343 20.32 -25.19 -30.01
CA SER A 343 20.03 -26.47 -29.39
C SER A 343 21.10 -27.51 -29.76
N PRO A 344 21.68 -28.26 -28.80
CA PRO A 344 22.43 -29.47 -29.15
C PRO A 344 21.61 -30.72 -28.87
N THR A 345 21.68 -31.62 -29.84
CA THR A 345 21.19 -32.99 -29.85
C THR A 345 22.00 -33.91 -28.91
N SER A 346 21.25 -34.91 -28.43
CA SER A 346 21.55 -36.14 -27.66
C SER A 346 22.98 -36.50 -27.25
N SER A 347 23.21 -36.55 -25.93
CA SER A 347 23.50 -37.79 -25.15
C SER A 347 24.20 -37.53 -23.80
N LEU A 348 24.41 -36.26 -23.43
CA LEU A 348 25.03 -35.90 -22.13
C LEU A 348 24.07 -35.18 -21.14
N LYS A 349 22.89 -34.73 -21.59
CA LYS A 349 21.91 -33.99 -20.78
C LYS A 349 21.30 -34.81 -19.64
N MET A 350 21.16 -36.13 -19.78
CA MET A 350 20.34 -36.94 -18.87
C MET A 350 20.98 -37.16 -17.50
N ARG A 351 22.32 -37.13 -17.37
CA ARG A 351 22.99 -37.34 -16.06
C ARG A 351 23.13 -36.05 -15.24
N LEU A 352 23.30 -34.91 -15.91
CA LEU A 352 23.42 -33.60 -15.24
C LEU A 352 22.04 -33.03 -14.88
N TYR A 353 21.02 -33.20 -15.73
CA TYR A 353 19.64 -32.85 -15.39
C TYR A 353 19.14 -33.66 -14.20
N VAL A 354 19.44 -34.96 -14.10
CA VAL A 354 18.97 -35.78 -12.97
C VAL A 354 19.62 -35.35 -11.65
N HIS A 355 20.88 -34.88 -11.65
CA HIS A 355 21.51 -34.36 -10.43
C HIS A 355 21.00 -32.96 -10.06
N ILE A 356 20.79 -32.08 -11.04
CA ILE A 356 20.22 -30.74 -10.79
C ILE A 356 18.75 -30.86 -10.36
N LEU A 357 17.98 -31.76 -10.98
CA LEU A 357 16.58 -32.04 -10.62
C LEU A 357 16.48 -32.75 -9.26
N ALA A 358 17.42 -33.62 -8.90
CA ALA A 358 17.48 -34.24 -7.58
C ALA A 358 17.84 -33.21 -6.49
N VAL A 359 18.75 -32.27 -6.76
CA VAL A 359 19.05 -31.16 -5.84
C VAL A 359 17.87 -30.20 -5.75
N TRP A 360 17.18 -29.91 -6.86
CA TRP A 360 15.95 -29.09 -6.87
C TRP A 360 14.76 -29.77 -6.16
N LEU A 361 14.62 -31.09 -6.28
CA LEU A 361 13.56 -31.87 -5.60
C LEU A 361 13.86 -32.11 -4.11
N LEU A 362 15.14 -32.11 -3.71
CA LEU A 362 15.54 -32.25 -2.30
C LEU A 362 15.53 -30.91 -1.53
N SER A 363 15.41 -29.77 -2.21
CA SER A 363 15.39 -28.44 -1.58
C SER A 363 14.02 -27.74 -1.59
N VAL A 364 12.97 -28.40 -2.07
CA VAL A 364 11.60 -27.90 -1.95
C VAL A 364 10.89 -28.73 -0.90
N GLU A 365 11.04 -28.35 0.37
CA GLU A 365 10.04 -28.70 1.36
C GLU A 365 8.72 -28.08 0.90
N TYR A 366 7.80 -28.92 0.43
CA TYR A 366 6.43 -28.52 0.17
C TYR A 366 5.75 -28.32 1.54
N VAL A 367 5.95 -27.15 2.14
CA VAL A 367 5.21 -26.78 3.35
C VAL A 367 3.77 -26.61 2.93
N VAL A 368 2.89 -27.47 3.45
CA VAL A 368 1.45 -27.37 3.23
C VAL A 368 0.97 -26.09 3.91
N THR A 369 0.58 -25.09 3.12
CA THR A 369 0.13 -23.77 3.60
C THR A 369 -1.36 -23.79 3.93
N THR A 370 -1.70 -24.27 5.13
CA THR A 370 -3.09 -24.31 5.64
C THR A 370 -3.39 -23.23 6.69
N GLY A 371 -2.42 -22.39 7.04
CA GLY A 371 -2.58 -21.30 8.00
C GLY A 371 -3.45 -20.14 7.46
N PRO A 372 -3.83 -19.18 8.32
CA PRO A 372 -4.61 -18.01 7.89
C PRO A 372 -3.89 -17.26 6.77
N GLY A 373 -4.60 -16.86 5.71
CA GLY A 373 -3.99 -16.22 4.54
C GLY A 373 -2.98 -17.09 3.76
N GLY A 374 -2.95 -18.40 4.00
CA GLY A 374 -1.92 -19.30 3.45
C GLY A 374 -0.57 -19.16 4.18
N SER A 375 -0.57 -18.75 5.44
CA SER A 375 0.65 -18.57 6.24
C SER A 375 1.24 -19.88 6.79
N SER A 376 2.50 -19.79 7.22
CA SER A 376 3.19 -20.80 8.03
C SER A 376 4.03 -20.11 9.11
N PHE A 377 4.39 -20.84 10.16
CA PHE A 377 5.12 -20.32 11.32
C PHE A 377 6.43 -21.08 11.51
N SER A 378 7.48 -20.37 11.90
CA SER A 378 8.79 -20.95 12.17
C SER A 378 9.33 -20.50 13.52
N LEU A 379 9.82 -21.44 14.33
CA LEU A 379 10.36 -21.15 15.66
C LEU A 379 11.64 -20.32 15.55
N VAL A 380 11.66 -19.16 16.20
CA VAL A 380 12.84 -18.28 16.30
C VAL A 380 13.66 -18.62 17.54
N SER A 381 13.00 -18.63 18.71
CA SER A 381 13.63 -18.85 20.01
C SER A 381 12.61 -19.31 21.05
N SER A 382 13.09 -19.98 22.09
CA SER A 382 12.28 -20.48 23.19
C SER A 382 13.01 -20.29 24.52
N TRP A 383 12.26 -19.92 25.56
CA TRP A 383 12.76 -19.69 26.92
C TRP A 383 11.92 -20.51 27.90
N SER A 384 12.58 -21.36 28.69
CA SER A 384 11.93 -22.33 29.58
C SER A 384 11.42 -21.75 30.91
N ASP A 385 11.84 -20.54 31.25
CA ASP A 385 11.41 -19.81 32.46
C ASP A 385 11.21 -18.33 32.10
N ALA A 386 10.20 -18.11 31.26
CA ALA A 386 9.81 -16.79 30.80
C ALA A 386 8.30 -16.76 30.63
N ASP A 387 7.64 -15.92 31.42
CA ASP A 387 6.21 -15.74 31.42
C ASP A 387 5.84 -14.35 30.89
N LEU A 388 5.11 -14.31 29.78
CA LEU A 388 4.92 -13.08 29.01
C LEU A 388 4.04 -12.06 29.74
N ALA A 389 4.54 -10.83 29.87
CA ALA A 389 3.93 -9.80 30.71
C ALA A 389 3.39 -8.59 29.93
N ALA A 390 4.23 -7.97 29.09
CA ALA A 390 3.89 -6.75 28.36
C ALA A 390 4.81 -6.57 27.15
N PHE A 391 4.46 -5.62 26.27
CA PHE A 391 5.29 -5.17 25.14
C PHE A 391 5.58 -3.68 25.26
N ALA A 392 6.85 -3.31 25.14
CA ALA A 392 7.31 -1.92 25.11
C ALA A 392 8.76 -1.88 24.60
N ASP A 393 9.17 -0.78 24.00
CA ASP A 393 10.57 -0.53 23.69
C ASP A 393 11.25 0.06 24.94
N VAL A 394 12.00 -0.78 25.68
CA VAL A 394 12.59 -0.37 26.97
C VAL A 394 13.94 0.31 26.82
N ASN A 395 14.56 0.20 25.63
CA ASN A 395 15.90 0.74 25.36
C ASN A 395 15.88 1.92 24.37
N THR A 396 14.71 2.32 23.89
CA THR A 396 14.43 3.40 22.93
C THR A 396 15.06 3.22 21.55
N ASP A 397 15.27 1.98 21.10
CA ASP A 397 15.91 1.67 19.80
C ASP A 397 14.95 1.61 18.59
N ARG A 398 13.65 1.87 18.84
CA ARG A 398 12.47 1.79 17.94
C ARG A 398 11.95 0.38 17.70
N ARG A 399 12.54 -0.65 18.30
CA ARG A 399 12.07 -2.02 18.20
C ARG A 399 11.30 -2.36 19.47
N THR A 400 10.17 -3.02 19.29
CA THR A 400 9.33 -3.38 20.43
C THR A 400 9.95 -4.56 21.17
N ASP A 401 10.17 -4.47 22.48
CA ASP A 401 10.70 -5.58 23.28
C ASP A 401 9.57 -6.34 24.00
N ALA A 402 9.84 -7.59 24.36
CA ALA A 402 8.93 -8.38 25.18
C ALA A 402 9.39 -8.43 26.64
N ILE A 403 8.54 -8.00 27.57
CA ILE A 403 8.79 -8.09 29.00
C ILE A 403 8.30 -9.45 29.50
N VAL A 404 9.16 -10.18 30.20
CA VAL A 404 8.86 -11.50 30.75
C VAL A 404 9.21 -11.60 32.22
N LEU A 405 8.38 -12.31 32.97
CA LEU A 405 8.62 -12.68 34.36
C LEU A 405 9.33 -14.02 34.42
N SER A 406 10.40 -14.09 35.20
CA SER A 406 11.04 -15.34 35.61
C SER A 406 10.74 -15.57 37.08
N LEU A 407 10.03 -16.67 37.37
CA LEU A 407 9.71 -17.05 38.75
C LEU A 407 10.92 -17.67 39.44
N GLU A 408 11.81 -18.34 38.69
CA GLU A 408 13.03 -18.94 39.26
C GLU A 408 14.00 -17.86 39.73
N ASP A 409 14.21 -16.80 38.93
CA ASP A 409 15.08 -15.68 39.30
C ASP A 409 14.38 -14.59 40.11
N SER A 410 13.06 -14.71 40.31
CA SER A 410 12.23 -13.67 40.95
C SER A 410 12.46 -12.28 40.33
N THR A 411 12.53 -12.21 39.00
CA THR A 411 13.03 -11.02 38.29
C THR A 411 12.29 -10.81 36.97
N LEU A 412 12.07 -9.54 36.60
CA LEU A 412 11.61 -9.13 35.29
C LEU A 412 12.78 -8.99 34.32
N TYR A 413 12.59 -9.48 33.11
CA TYR A 413 13.54 -9.40 32.02
C TYR A 413 12.88 -8.76 30.79
N ALA A 414 13.67 -8.04 30.00
CA ALA A 414 13.33 -7.68 28.63
C ALA A 414 13.98 -8.69 27.68
N LEU A 415 13.21 -9.20 26.72
CA LEU A 415 13.73 -9.88 25.54
C LEU A 415 13.89 -8.82 24.46
N LEU A 416 15.08 -8.23 24.40
CA LEU A 416 15.40 -7.13 23.50
C LEU A 416 15.40 -7.62 22.06
N ALA A 417 14.61 -6.98 21.20
CA ALA A 417 14.56 -7.31 19.78
C ALA A 417 15.94 -7.08 19.14
N PRO A 418 16.39 -7.95 18.22
CA PRO A 418 17.72 -7.82 17.66
C PRO A 418 17.82 -6.61 16.75
N ASN A 419 18.98 -5.95 16.80
CA ASN A 419 19.31 -4.88 15.87
C ASN A 419 20.10 -5.43 14.67
N ALA A 420 20.22 -4.63 13.61
CA ALA A 420 20.95 -5.00 12.40
C ALA A 420 22.45 -5.34 12.62
N LYS A 421 23.00 -5.08 13.81
CA LYS A 421 24.39 -5.41 14.16
C LYS A 421 24.52 -6.79 14.83
N GLN A 422 23.43 -7.39 15.30
CA GLN A 422 23.43 -8.74 15.86
C GLN A 422 23.37 -9.78 14.74
N THR A 423 24.26 -10.77 14.83
CA THR A 423 24.47 -11.78 13.78
C THR A 423 23.67 -13.05 13.97
N ASP A 424 23.21 -13.33 15.20
CA ASP A 424 22.42 -14.51 15.53
C ASP A 424 20.92 -14.31 15.28
N GLY A 425 20.47 -13.06 15.14
CA GLY A 425 19.09 -12.71 14.84
C GLY A 425 18.13 -13.30 15.88
N LYS A 426 18.50 -13.24 17.17
CA LYS A 426 17.70 -13.72 18.31
C LYS A 426 17.55 -12.64 19.37
N PRO A 427 16.44 -12.61 20.12
CA PRO A 427 16.28 -11.64 21.19
C PRO A 427 17.32 -11.81 22.30
N LYS A 428 17.91 -10.69 22.74
CA LYS A 428 18.85 -10.68 23.86
C LYS A 428 18.08 -10.50 25.17
N ARG A 429 18.23 -11.44 26.11
CA ARG A 429 17.63 -11.32 27.45
C ARG A 429 18.41 -10.34 28.32
N GLU A 430 17.75 -9.29 28.79
CA GLU A 430 18.29 -8.24 29.65
C GLU A 430 17.51 -8.15 30.96
N ARG A 431 18.21 -7.99 32.08
CA ARG A 431 17.59 -7.93 33.42
C ARG A 431 17.03 -6.53 33.66
N LEU A 432 15.77 -6.44 34.10
CA LEU A 432 15.10 -5.18 34.43
C LEU A 432 15.00 -4.99 35.96
N ILE A 433 14.03 -5.65 36.60
CA ILE A 433 13.61 -5.34 37.99
C ILE A 433 13.58 -6.63 38.81
N PRO A 434 14.36 -6.73 39.92
CA PRO A 434 14.20 -7.81 40.89
C PRO A 434 12.89 -7.63 41.69
N LEU A 435 12.24 -8.74 42.04
CA LEU A 435 10.94 -8.75 42.72
C LEU A 435 11.03 -9.49 44.06
N ASP A 436 10.51 -8.86 45.11
CA ASP A 436 10.50 -9.46 46.46
C ASP A 436 9.44 -10.57 46.62
N SER A 437 8.33 -10.51 45.87
CA SER A 437 7.20 -11.43 46.01
C SER A 437 6.57 -11.76 44.64
N PRO A 438 7.31 -12.44 43.74
CA PRO A 438 6.86 -12.69 42.38
C PRO A 438 5.63 -13.61 42.29
N SER A 439 5.40 -14.47 43.28
CA SER A 439 4.27 -15.44 43.28
C SER A 439 2.89 -14.79 43.43
N THR A 440 2.83 -13.61 44.05
CA THR A 440 1.58 -12.83 44.21
C THR A 440 1.36 -11.87 43.04
N LEU A 441 2.32 -11.70 42.14
CA LEU A 441 2.17 -10.83 40.97
C LEU A 441 1.09 -11.39 40.03
N ARG A 442 0.26 -10.50 39.49
CA ARG A 442 -0.89 -10.84 38.63
C ARG A 442 -0.83 -10.20 37.27
N SER A 443 -0.40 -8.96 37.18
CA SER A 443 -0.23 -8.26 35.90
C SER A 443 0.87 -7.20 35.99
N ILE A 444 1.36 -6.81 34.82
CA ILE A 444 2.29 -5.72 34.63
C ILE A 444 1.76 -4.87 33.49
N ALA A 445 1.82 -3.56 33.66
CA ALA A 445 1.59 -2.60 32.59
C ALA A 445 2.78 -1.65 32.49
N VAL A 446 3.11 -1.22 31.28
CA VAL A 446 4.20 -0.28 31.02
C VAL A 446 3.57 1.05 30.57
N ALA A 447 4.04 2.16 31.14
CA ALA A 447 3.61 3.52 30.83
C ALA A 447 4.63 4.55 31.35
N ASP A 448 4.34 5.84 31.26
CA ASP A 448 5.14 6.93 31.86
C ASP A 448 4.31 7.60 32.97
N PHE A 449 4.57 7.26 34.24
CA PHE A 449 3.74 7.70 35.38
C PHE A 449 4.28 8.97 36.07
N ASP A 450 5.51 9.41 35.77
CA ASP A 450 6.05 10.68 36.28
C ASP A 450 6.30 11.74 35.19
N GLY A 451 6.07 11.38 33.93
CA GLY A 451 6.13 12.28 32.79
C GLY A 451 7.55 12.55 32.32
N ASP A 452 8.52 11.70 32.68
CA ASP A 452 9.94 11.84 32.32
C ASP A 452 10.30 11.18 30.98
N SER A 453 9.34 10.58 30.28
CA SER A 453 9.51 9.89 28.99
C SER A 453 10.35 8.62 29.03
N ILE A 454 10.50 7.99 30.20
CA ILE A 454 11.12 6.68 30.36
C ILE A 454 10.03 5.64 30.69
N ALA A 455 10.26 4.39 30.31
CA ALA A 455 9.34 3.30 30.63
C ALA A 455 9.32 3.00 32.13
N ASP A 456 8.16 3.19 32.75
CA ASP A 456 7.82 2.80 34.11
C ASP A 456 6.98 1.52 34.12
N PHE A 457 6.98 0.81 35.25
CA PHE A 457 6.32 -0.49 35.39
C PHE A 457 5.29 -0.45 36.51
N LEU A 458 4.01 -0.56 36.15
CA LEU A 458 2.91 -0.79 37.08
C LEU A 458 2.87 -2.28 37.45
N LEU A 459 3.16 -2.60 38.71
CA LEU A 459 3.17 -3.94 39.27
C LEU A 459 1.91 -4.17 40.11
N VAL A 460 1.14 -5.20 39.75
CA VAL A 460 -0.13 -5.52 40.41
C VAL A 460 -0.02 -6.84 41.17
N PHE A 461 -0.02 -6.76 42.50
CA PHE A 461 0.11 -7.92 43.39
C PHE A 461 -1.22 -8.27 44.04
N GLN A 462 -1.57 -9.55 44.11
CA GLN A 462 -2.73 -10.01 44.84
C GLN A 462 -2.46 -10.00 46.36
N GLU A 463 -3.31 -9.31 47.11
CA GLU A 463 -3.29 -9.24 48.58
C GLU A 463 -4.69 -9.57 49.11
N GLY A 464 -4.92 -10.83 49.47
CA GLY A 464 -6.25 -11.32 49.85
C GLY A 464 -7.24 -11.28 48.67
N SER A 465 -8.33 -10.54 48.82
CA SER A 465 -9.34 -10.31 47.78
C SER A 465 -9.12 -9.05 46.95
N GLU A 466 -8.10 -8.26 47.28
CA GLU A 466 -7.76 -6.98 46.65
C GLU A 466 -6.39 -7.07 45.96
N PHE A 467 -6.00 -5.98 45.29
CA PHE A 467 -4.79 -5.88 44.49
C PHE A 467 -3.97 -4.67 44.94
N ARG A 468 -2.78 -4.92 45.50
CA ARG A 468 -1.82 -3.86 45.81
C ARG A 468 -1.08 -3.47 44.54
N VAL A 469 -1.15 -2.18 44.23
CA VAL A 469 -0.59 -1.60 43.01
C VAL A 469 0.62 -0.75 43.39
N ARG A 470 1.74 -1.01 42.73
CA ARG A 470 3.00 -0.28 42.89
C ARG A 470 3.54 0.15 41.54
N VAL A 471 4.24 1.27 41.48
CA VAL A 471 4.94 1.72 40.28
C VAL A 471 6.44 1.71 40.54
N GLN A 472 7.19 1.01 39.69
CA GLN A 472 8.64 1.10 39.62
C GLN A 472 9.02 2.09 38.52
N TYR A 473 9.68 3.19 38.90
CA TYR A 473 10.12 4.19 37.94
C TYR A 473 11.32 3.71 37.13
N GLY A 474 11.32 3.98 35.82
CA GLY A 474 12.41 3.69 34.91
C GLY A 474 13.67 4.50 35.26
N GLY A 475 14.84 3.88 35.15
CA GLY A 475 16.11 4.54 35.46
C GLY A 475 16.33 4.92 36.94
N ARG A 476 15.35 4.66 37.82
CA ARG A 476 15.43 4.91 39.27
C ARG A 476 15.21 3.62 40.03
N ASN A 477 15.93 3.45 41.12
CA ASN A 477 15.76 2.29 42.00
C ASN A 477 14.72 2.60 43.10
N ASN A 478 13.57 3.15 42.70
CA ASN A 478 12.51 3.58 43.59
C ASN A 478 11.17 2.98 43.17
N THR A 479 10.49 2.34 44.12
CA THR A 479 9.14 1.80 43.96
C THR A 479 8.17 2.60 44.82
N VAL A 480 7.08 3.09 44.24
CA VAL A 480 6.05 3.86 44.95
C VAL A 480 4.76 3.04 45.05
N ASP A 481 4.15 3.04 46.23
CA ASP A 481 2.85 2.41 46.47
C ASP A 481 1.71 3.35 46.01
N VAL A 482 0.89 2.88 45.08
CA VAL A 482 -0.24 3.65 44.52
C VAL A 482 -1.47 3.45 45.41
N GLY A 483 -1.76 2.20 45.78
CA GLY A 483 -2.87 1.85 46.65
C GLY A 483 -3.30 0.40 46.55
N LEU A 484 -4.38 0.08 47.27
CA LEU A 484 -5.01 -1.23 47.32
C LEU A 484 -6.38 -1.18 46.64
N PHE A 485 -6.52 -1.86 45.51
CA PHE A 485 -7.67 -1.77 44.61
C PHE A 485 -8.52 -3.05 44.66
N ALA A 486 -9.85 -2.92 44.50
CA ALA A 486 -10.75 -4.08 44.53
C ALA A 486 -10.61 -5.01 43.30
N THR A 487 -10.13 -4.47 42.17
CA THR A 487 -9.90 -5.20 40.91
C THR A 487 -8.57 -4.77 40.29
N GLN A 488 -8.09 -5.47 39.26
CA GLN A 488 -6.90 -5.01 38.54
C GLN A 488 -7.19 -3.63 37.89
N PRO A 489 -6.31 -2.64 38.09
CA PRO A 489 -6.59 -1.26 37.66
C PRO A 489 -6.43 -1.07 36.15
N LEU A 490 -7.06 0.00 35.65
CA LEU A 490 -6.91 0.50 34.29
C LEU A 490 -5.87 1.62 34.25
N VAL A 491 -4.91 1.56 33.33
CA VAL A 491 -4.05 2.69 32.98
C VAL A 491 -4.76 3.55 31.93
N CYS A 492 -4.75 4.87 32.14
CA CYS A 492 -5.37 5.85 31.27
C CYS A 492 -4.61 7.18 31.32
N ASP A 493 -5.05 8.19 30.56
CA ASP A 493 -4.64 9.59 30.71
C ASP A 493 -5.94 10.38 30.89
N PHE A 494 -6.40 10.46 32.14
CA PHE A 494 -7.75 10.94 32.47
C PHE A 494 -7.83 12.47 32.38
N ASN A 495 -6.75 13.16 32.77
CA ASN A 495 -6.69 14.62 32.75
C ASN A 495 -6.11 15.20 31.43
N ALA A 496 -5.73 14.33 30.48
CA ALA A 496 -5.16 14.67 29.17
C ALA A 496 -3.85 15.49 29.26
N ASP A 497 -2.98 15.18 30.22
CA ASP A 497 -1.66 15.80 30.38
C ASP A 497 -0.49 15.00 29.76
N MET A 498 -0.83 13.88 29.11
CA MET A 498 0.09 12.91 28.49
C MET A 498 0.94 12.11 29.50
N ILE A 499 0.61 12.15 30.79
CA ILE A 499 1.18 11.30 31.85
C ILE A 499 0.15 10.20 32.16
N ALA A 500 0.65 9.01 32.47
CA ALA A 500 -0.20 7.88 32.80
C ALA A 500 -0.82 8.01 34.20
N ASP A 501 -2.12 7.76 34.26
CA ASP A 501 -2.97 7.71 35.45
C ASP A 501 -3.48 6.28 35.69
N VAL A 502 -3.98 6.03 36.91
CA VAL A 502 -4.50 4.73 37.32
C VAL A 502 -5.96 4.85 37.78
N TYR A 503 -6.89 4.27 37.04
CA TYR A 503 -8.31 4.19 37.39
C TYR A 503 -8.67 2.87 38.08
N GLY A 504 -9.53 2.93 39.10
CA GLY A 504 -10.09 1.72 39.70
C GLY A 504 -11.05 1.97 40.86
N GLU A 505 -11.19 0.97 41.73
CA GLU A 505 -12.01 1.02 42.95
C GLU A 505 -11.14 0.86 44.18
N MET A 506 -11.26 1.75 45.16
CA MET A 506 -10.63 1.60 46.48
C MET A 506 -11.68 1.87 47.56
N SER A 507 -11.78 0.98 48.55
CA SER A 507 -12.72 1.13 49.68
C SER A 507 -14.18 1.39 49.24
N GLY A 508 -14.62 0.77 48.14
CA GLY A 508 -15.97 0.93 47.58
C GLY A 508 -16.21 2.24 46.83
N GLN A 509 -15.19 3.06 46.58
CA GLN A 509 -15.28 4.30 45.82
C GLN A 509 -14.52 4.20 44.50
N ARG A 510 -15.13 4.74 43.43
CA ARG A 510 -14.48 4.95 42.12
C ARG A 510 -13.53 6.13 42.23
N LEU A 511 -12.31 5.95 41.76
CA LEU A 511 -11.31 7.03 41.76
C LEU A 511 -10.33 6.89 40.60
N VAL A 512 -9.67 8.00 40.32
CA VAL A 512 -8.47 8.05 39.49
C VAL A 512 -7.31 8.47 40.39
N VAL A 513 -6.16 7.83 40.19
CA VAL A 513 -4.90 8.22 40.81
C VAL A 513 -4.05 8.84 39.71
N LEU A 514 -3.94 10.16 39.76
CA LEU A 514 -3.23 10.98 38.80
C LEU A 514 -1.72 10.83 38.96
N GLY A 515 -1.03 10.51 37.85
CA GLY A 515 0.42 10.48 37.77
C GLY A 515 1.04 11.88 37.80
N GLY A 516 2.34 11.96 37.98
CA GLY A 516 3.03 13.24 37.94
C GLY A 516 4.46 13.22 38.51
N PRO A 517 5.23 14.29 38.24
CA PRO A 517 6.65 14.36 38.58
C PRO A 517 6.91 14.34 40.10
N ASN A 518 5.91 14.68 40.90
CA ASN A 518 5.97 14.71 42.36
C ASN A 518 5.29 13.48 43.02
N GLY A 519 4.95 12.45 42.23
CA GLY A 519 4.22 11.27 42.67
C GLY A 519 2.71 11.35 42.40
N PHE A 520 1.95 10.53 43.11
CA PHE A 520 0.55 10.26 42.81
C PHE A 520 -0.45 11.11 43.61
N THR A 521 -1.49 11.62 42.95
CA THR A 521 -2.60 12.35 43.59
C THR A 521 -3.94 11.64 43.37
N LYS A 522 -4.75 11.46 44.41
CA LYS A 522 -6.02 10.71 44.32
C LYS A 522 -7.20 11.65 44.12
N GLU A 523 -8.05 11.35 43.15
CA GLU A 523 -9.30 12.06 42.87
C GLU A 523 -10.49 11.08 42.87
N VAL A 524 -11.42 11.27 43.80
CA VAL A 524 -12.63 10.43 43.92
C VAL A 524 -13.70 10.90 42.93
N LEU A 525 -14.23 9.97 42.15
CA LEU A 525 -15.27 10.23 41.15
C LEU A 525 -16.66 10.16 41.78
N LYS A 526 -17.51 11.14 41.46
CA LYS A 526 -18.87 11.28 42.03
C LYS A 526 -19.92 10.36 41.38
N SER A 527 -19.63 9.78 40.22
CA SER A 527 -20.52 8.89 39.47
C SER A 527 -20.09 7.45 39.69
N SER A 528 -20.87 6.67 40.45
CA SER A 528 -20.65 5.23 40.60
C SER A 528 -21.98 4.51 40.42
N THR A 529 -22.12 3.74 39.34
CA THR A 529 -23.39 3.11 38.97
C THR A 529 -23.45 1.60 39.24
N GLY A 530 -22.33 0.96 39.61
CA GLY A 530 -22.26 -0.43 40.11
C GLY A 530 -20.86 -0.86 40.57
N ASN A 531 -20.74 -2.03 41.21
CA ASN A 531 -19.45 -2.64 41.61
C ASN A 531 -18.69 -3.21 40.40
N LEU A 532 -17.36 -3.15 40.40
CA LEU A 532 -16.57 -3.78 39.32
C LEU A 532 -16.64 -5.29 39.41
N SER A 533 -16.65 -5.93 38.25
CA SER A 533 -16.55 -7.38 38.16
C SER A 533 -15.15 -7.86 38.55
N LYS A 534 -15.08 -8.96 39.29
CA LYS A 534 -13.80 -9.62 39.63
C LYS A 534 -13.01 -10.11 38.43
N LEU A 535 -13.66 -10.26 37.26
CA LEU A 535 -12.99 -10.55 35.99
C LEU A 535 -12.06 -9.39 35.54
N SER A 536 -12.19 -8.21 36.15
CA SER A 536 -11.30 -7.05 36.02
C SER A 536 -11.11 -6.51 34.60
N SER A 537 -12.03 -6.80 33.67
CA SER A 537 -11.92 -6.35 32.28
C SER A 537 -12.26 -4.87 32.12
N SER A 538 -11.34 -4.10 31.54
CA SER A 538 -11.46 -2.64 31.37
C SER A 538 -10.70 -2.13 30.16
N GLY A 539 -11.02 -0.92 29.70
CA GLY A 539 -10.23 -0.21 28.69
C GLY A 539 -10.48 1.30 28.65
N PHE A 540 -9.49 2.04 28.14
CA PHE A 540 -9.52 3.47 27.86
C PHE A 540 -9.41 3.68 26.36
N VAL A 541 -10.51 4.07 25.70
CA VAL A 541 -10.64 3.94 24.24
C VAL A 541 -11.52 5.01 23.61
N PRO A 542 -11.13 5.60 22.45
CA PRO A 542 -11.99 6.52 21.69
C PRO A 542 -13.06 5.74 20.92
N LEU A 543 -14.30 5.83 21.39
CA LEU A 543 -15.47 5.13 20.83
C LEU A 543 -16.11 5.89 19.66
N ALA A 544 -17.04 5.25 18.94
CA ALA A 544 -17.74 5.90 17.84
C ALA A 544 -18.55 7.15 18.22
N SER A 545 -18.99 7.25 19.49
CA SER A 545 -19.77 8.37 20.02
C SER A 545 -18.93 9.58 20.45
N ASN A 546 -17.62 9.41 20.68
CA ASN A 546 -16.76 10.45 21.25
C ASN A 546 -15.35 10.39 20.65
N SER A 547 -14.82 11.54 20.21
CA SER A 547 -13.44 11.64 19.71
C SER A 547 -12.40 11.47 20.81
N ASN A 548 -12.73 11.84 22.06
CA ASN A 548 -11.88 11.60 23.22
C ASN A 548 -12.13 10.20 23.80
N PRO A 549 -11.09 9.57 24.37
CA PRO A 549 -11.24 8.24 24.96
C PRO A 549 -12.21 8.24 26.14
N SER A 550 -12.99 7.17 26.24
CA SER A 550 -13.89 6.89 27.35
C SER A 550 -13.35 5.71 28.17
N ILE A 551 -13.66 5.72 29.46
CA ILE A 551 -13.40 4.59 30.37
C ILE A 551 -14.53 3.57 30.17
N VAL A 552 -14.16 2.34 29.83
CA VAL A 552 -15.08 1.23 29.62
C VAL A 552 -14.72 0.13 30.61
N VAL A 553 -15.65 -0.26 31.48
CA VAL A 553 -15.38 -1.23 32.54
C VAL A 553 -16.47 -2.28 32.66
N LEU A 554 -16.07 -3.51 32.99
CA LEU A 554 -16.99 -4.59 33.30
C LEU A 554 -17.47 -4.46 34.75
N THR A 555 -18.78 -4.31 34.93
CA THR A 555 -19.45 -4.30 36.23
C THR A 555 -20.25 -5.59 36.44
N GLU A 556 -20.79 -5.78 37.64
CA GLU A 556 -21.72 -6.89 37.90
C GLU A 556 -23.03 -6.78 37.09
N ASN A 557 -23.40 -5.57 36.66
CA ASN A 557 -24.68 -5.28 35.98
C ASN A 557 -24.55 -5.16 34.44
N GLY A 558 -23.33 -5.10 33.91
CA GLY A 558 -23.12 -4.85 32.48
C GLY A 558 -21.77 -4.19 32.18
N VAL A 559 -21.67 -3.64 30.96
CA VAL A 559 -20.54 -2.79 30.54
C VAL A 559 -20.88 -1.34 30.87
N GLU A 560 -20.13 -0.74 31.79
CA GLU A 560 -20.25 0.68 32.12
C GLU A 560 -19.28 1.49 31.23
N VAL A 561 -19.78 2.58 30.64
CA VAL A 561 -19.02 3.51 29.80
C VAL A 561 -19.13 4.89 30.41
N SER A 562 -17.99 5.50 30.71
CA SER A 562 -17.88 6.85 31.28
C SER A 562 -16.98 7.72 30.42
N ASP A 563 -17.47 8.87 29.98
CA ASP A 563 -16.71 9.88 29.23
C ASP A 563 -16.19 11.03 30.14
N GLY A 564 -16.25 10.83 31.46
CA GLY A 564 -15.91 11.82 32.49
C GLY A 564 -17.06 12.76 32.86
N VAL A 565 -18.13 12.82 32.05
CA VAL A 565 -19.31 13.69 32.29
C VAL A 565 -20.57 12.86 32.50
N MET A 566 -20.80 11.88 31.64
CA MET A 566 -21.94 10.96 31.66
C MET A 566 -21.47 9.53 31.87
N THR A 567 -22.34 8.73 32.46
CA THR A 567 -22.10 7.31 32.68
C THR A 567 -23.29 6.53 32.18
N ASN A 568 -23.05 5.58 31.28
CA ASN A 568 -24.06 4.71 30.69
C ASN A 568 -23.73 3.25 31.00
N ILE A 569 -24.74 2.42 31.29
CA ILE A 569 -24.58 0.97 31.46
C ILE A 569 -25.28 0.25 30.33
N TYR A 570 -24.55 -0.65 29.69
CA TYR A 570 -25.06 -1.55 28.66
C TYR A 570 -25.16 -2.97 29.23
N PRO A 571 -26.37 -3.54 29.34
CA PRO A 571 -26.53 -4.90 29.87
C PRO A 571 -25.83 -5.90 28.95
N LEU A 572 -25.23 -6.94 29.54
CA LEU A 572 -24.59 -8.02 28.78
C LEU A 572 -25.60 -8.85 27.98
N PRO A 573 -25.19 -9.51 26.88
CA PRO A 573 -26.02 -10.49 26.19
C PRO A 573 -26.51 -11.57 27.15
N SER A 574 -27.74 -12.05 26.95
CA SER A 574 -28.39 -13.04 27.84
C SER A 574 -27.58 -14.33 27.99
N GLU A 575 -26.87 -14.71 26.94
CA GLU A 575 -25.98 -15.86 26.82
C GLU A 575 -24.77 -15.73 27.75
N LEU A 576 -24.31 -14.51 28.02
CA LEU A 576 -23.13 -14.19 28.82
C LEU A 576 -23.44 -13.65 30.23
N GLY A 577 -24.72 -13.41 30.57
CA GLY A 577 -25.13 -12.94 31.91
C GLY A 577 -24.93 -13.95 33.05
N ASN A 578 -24.79 -13.45 34.29
CA ASN A 578 -24.64 -14.17 35.58
C ASN A 578 -23.29 -14.92 35.81
N GLY A 579 -22.18 -14.20 35.90
CA GLY A 579 -20.93 -14.74 36.47
C GLY A 579 -20.21 -15.80 35.61
N LYS A 580 -20.46 -15.79 34.31
CA LYS A 580 -19.88 -16.71 33.32
C LYS A 580 -18.45 -16.28 32.91
N ASN A 581 -17.72 -17.19 32.26
CA ASN A 581 -16.39 -16.89 31.71
C ASN A 581 -16.53 -15.86 30.58
N ILE A 582 -16.25 -14.59 30.89
CA ILE A 582 -16.15 -13.49 29.92
C ILE A 582 -14.68 -13.11 29.80
N GLY A 583 -14.17 -13.14 28.58
CA GLY A 583 -12.80 -12.75 28.26
C GLY A 583 -12.56 -11.25 28.45
N LYS A 584 -11.31 -10.84 28.30
CA LYS A 584 -10.95 -9.42 28.30
C LYS A 584 -11.64 -8.67 27.15
N PHE A 585 -11.87 -7.38 27.35
CA PHE A 585 -12.39 -6.49 26.32
C PHE A 585 -11.38 -6.31 25.19
N VAL A 586 -11.87 -6.38 23.96
CA VAL A 586 -11.08 -6.10 22.76
C VAL A 586 -11.75 -4.97 22.00
N PHE A 587 -10.98 -3.97 21.60
CA PHE A 587 -11.48 -2.80 20.89
C PHE A 587 -10.86 -2.73 19.50
N GLY A 588 -11.68 -2.61 18.47
CA GLY A 588 -11.21 -2.57 17.09
C GLY A 588 -12.29 -2.16 16.09
N ASP A 589 -11.86 -1.87 14.88
CA ASP A 589 -12.73 -1.63 13.72
C ASP A 589 -12.84 -2.91 12.88
N PHE A 590 -13.74 -3.81 13.29
CA PHE A 590 -13.84 -5.15 12.71
C PHE A 590 -14.44 -5.22 11.30
N ASP A 591 -15.04 -4.12 10.82
CA ASP A 591 -15.76 -4.03 9.55
C ASP A 591 -15.28 -2.87 8.65
N MET A 592 -14.11 -2.27 8.95
CA MET A 592 -13.56 -1.10 8.24
C MET A 592 -14.59 0.03 8.10
N SER A 593 -15.32 0.30 9.19
CA SER A 593 -16.34 1.35 9.25
C SER A 593 -15.78 2.68 9.79
N SER A 594 -14.48 2.71 10.13
CA SER A 594 -13.80 3.77 10.87
C SER A 594 -14.36 3.98 12.29
N LYS A 595 -15.12 3.02 12.82
CA LYS A 595 -15.77 3.09 14.14
C LYS A 595 -15.24 1.98 15.01
N ILE A 596 -14.56 2.36 16.09
CA ILE A 596 -14.11 1.42 17.11
C ILE A 596 -15.32 0.86 17.85
N LYS A 597 -15.39 -0.47 17.94
CA LYS A 597 -16.44 -1.21 18.64
C LYS A 597 -15.81 -2.08 19.72
N LEU A 598 -16.61 -2.43 20.74
CA LEU A 598 -16.23 -3.41 21.75
C LEU A 598 -16.58 -4.81 21.24
N LEU A 599 -15.61 -5.73 21.34
CA LEU A 599 -15.80 -7.16 21.20
C LEU A 599 -15.66 -7.83 22.57
N ILE A 600 -16.62 -8.70 22.90
CA ILE A 600 -16.56 -9.60 24.04
C ILE A 600 -16.65 -11.04 23.58
N ALA A 601 -15.75 -11.88 24.07
CA ALA A 601 -15.80 -13.32 23.85
C ALA A 601 -16.08 -14.01 25.19
N GLY A 602 -16.92 -15.04 25.18
CA GLY A 602 -17.25 -15.74 26.41
C GLY A 602 -18.03 -17.02 26.17
N CYS A 603 -18.46 -17.64 27.27
CA CYS A 603 -19.10 -18.94 27.24
C CYS A 603 -20.40 -18.94 28.04
N SER A 604 -21.39 -19.71 27.58
CA SER A 604 -22.64 -19.87 28.34
C SER A 604 -22.49 -20.80 29.56
N ASP A 605 -21.45 -21.62 29.58
CA ASP A 605 -21.15 -22.62 30.59
C ASP A 605 -19.69 -22.55 31.05
N ALA A 606 -19.39 -23.05 32.25
CA ALA A 606 -18.05 -23.00 32.84
C ALA A 606 -17.00 -23.81 32.08
N THR A 607 -17.42 -24.84 31.33
CA THR A 607 -16.52 -25.70 30.55
C THR A 607 -16.27 -25.19 29.12
N CYS A 608 -16.93 -24.08 28.76
CA CYS A 608 -16.96 -23.52 27.41
C CYS A 608 -17.38 -24.51 26.33
N SER A 609 -18.37 -25.35 26.60
CA SER A 609 -18.98 -26.19 25.55
C SER A 609 -19.69 -25.36 24.48
N LYS A 610 -20.24 -24.19 24.87
CA LYS A 610 -20.87 -23.23 23.96
C LYS A 610 -20.21 -21.86 24.11
N SER A 611 -19.51 -21.47 23.06
CA SER A 611 -18.76 -20.22 22.96
C SER A 611 -19.47 -19.21 22.06
N TYR A 612 -19.35 -17.93 22.43
CA TYR A 612 -19.97 -16.82 21.74
C TYR A 612 -18.99 -15.65 21.63
N ILE A 613 -19.09 -14.93 20.52
CA ILE A 613 -18.44 -13.63 20.31
C ILE A 613 -19.53 -12.62 19.99
N PHE A 614 -19.52 -11.50 20.69
CA PHE A 614 -20.45 -10.39 20.43
C PHE A 614 -19.69 -9.09 20.20
N ILE A 615 -20.23 -8.25 19.32
CA ILE A 615 -19.73 -6.90 19.05
C ILE A 615 -20.80 -5.87 19.43
N HIS A 616 -20.38 -4.73 19.99
CA HIS A 616 -21.26 -3.61 20.34
C HIS A 616 -20.59 -2.26 20.06
N PRO A 617 -21.29 -1.29 19.44
CA PRO A 617 -20.74 0.04 19.15
C PRO A 617 -20.68 0.97 20.38
N LEU A 618 -21.28 0.56 21.50
CA LEU A 618 -21.39 1.32 22.76
C LEU A 618 -22.02 2.71 22.55
N THR A 619 -23.05 2.77 21.71
CA THR A 619 -23.90 3.94 21.49
C THR A 619 -25.29 3.71 22.09
N SER A 620 -26.04 4.78 22.36
CA SER A 620 -27.39 4.69 22.95
C SER A 620 -28.39 3.88 22.12
N SER A 621 -28.22 3.84 20.79
CA SER A 621 -29.03 3.04 19.86
C SER A 621 -28.38 1.69 19.48
N GLY A 622 -27.21 1.37 20.05
CA GLY A 622 -26.48 0.15 19.76
C GLY A 622 -27.18 -1.09 20.32
N VAL A 623 -27.04 -2.21 19.61
CA VAL A 623 -27.50 -3.53 20.07
C VAL A 623 -26.33 -4.50 19.95
N TRP A 624 -26.29 -5.51 20.81
CA TRP A 624 -25.29 -6.58 20.73
C TRP A 624 -25.50 -7.39 19.46
N GLU A 625 -24.48 -7.45 18.63
CA GLU A 625 -24.45 -8.28 17.42
C GLU A 625 -23.69 -9.58 17.72
N ALA A 626 -24.35 -10.72 17.58
CA ALA A 626 -23.71 -12.02 17.65
C ALA A 626 -22.89 -12.26 16.38
N VAL A 627 -21.60 -12.54 16.53
CA VAL A 627 -20.68 -12.81 15.42
C VAL A 627 -20.70 -14.30 15.10
N SER A 628 -20.86 -14.63 13.82
CA SER A 628 -20.76 -16.02 13.36
C SER A 628 -19.30 -16.48 13.39
N VAL A 629 -19.03 -17.63 14.02
CA VAL A 629 -17.68 -18.19 14.14
C VAL A 629 -17.66 -19.63 13.66
N GLY A 630 -16.85 -19.92 12.65
CA GLY A 630 -16.46 -21.28 12.28
C GLY A 630 -15.40 -21.78 13.24
N TRP A 631 -15.81 -22.41 14.35
CA TRP A 631 -14.89 -22.83 15.42
C TRP A 631 -13.94 -23.96 15.03
N ASN A 632 -14.36 -24.83 14.12
CA ASN A 632 -13.58 -25.99 13.70
C ASN A 632 -12.61 -25.55 12.60
N PRO A 633 -11.28 -25.68 12.81
CA PRO A 633 -10.32 -25.39 11.76
C PRO A 633 -10.52 -26.30 10.54
N PRO A 634 -10.21 -25.82 9.32
CA PRO A 634 -10.17 -26.67 8.13
C PRO A 634 -9.31 -27.91 8.38
N ASP A 635 -9.73 -29.05 7.83
CA ASP A 635 -9.02 -30.33 7.91
C ASP A 635 -8.90 -30.94 9.31
N THR A 636 -9.59 -30.40 10.31
CA THR A 636 -9.65 -30.98 11.68
C THR A 636 -10.98 -31.69 11.90
N GLU A 637 -10.94 -32.98 12.22
CA GLU A 637 -12.11 -33.72 12.72
C GLU A 637 -12.30 -33.40 14.22
N GLY A 638 -13.52 -33.03 14.61
CA GLY A 638 -13.86 -32.75 16.02
C GLY A 638 -14.61 -31.44 16.22
N ASP A 639 -14.99 -31.19 17.48
CA ASP A 639 -15.64 -29.95 17.91
C ASP A 639 -14.67 -29.09 18.72
N CYS A 640 -14.50 -27.84 18.30
CA CYS A 640 -13.67 -26.84 18.94
C CYS A 640 -14.51 -25.70 19.53
N SER A 641 -14.00 -25.08 20.60
CA SER A 641 -14.62 -23.92 21.25
C SER A 641 -13.57 -23.05 21.94
N LEU A 642 -13.95 -21.90 22.51
CA LEU A 642 -13.01 -21.07 23.28
C LEU A 642 -12.46 -21.84 24.47
N ALA A 643 -11.16 -21.69 24.73
CA ALA A 643 -10.52 -22.30 25.88
C ALA A 643 -10.61 -21.39 27.13
N PRO A 644 -11.27 -21.84 28.21
CA PRO A 644 -11.32 -21.09 29.46
C PRO A 644 -9.98 -21.20 30.20
N SER A 645 -9.67 -20.19 31.01
CA SER A 645 -8.49 -20.18 31.89
C SER A 645 -8.81 -19.60 33.27
N SER A 646 -7.90 -19.84 34.21
CA SER A 646 -8.01 -19.32 35.57
C SER A 646 -7.51 -17.88 35.64
N ILE A 647 -8.36 -16.97 36.12
CA ILE A 647 -8.03 -15.56 36.33
C ILE A 647 -7.02 -15.30 37.47
N ASN A 648 -6.70 -16.33 38.28
CA ASN A 648 -5.82 -16.20 39.44
C ASN A 648 -4.34 -16.37 39.09
N LYS A 649 -4.00 -16.58 37.81
CA LYS A 649 -2.61 -16.73 37.37
C LYS A 649 -2.04 -15.39 36.93
N PHE A 650 -0.71 -15.34 36.80
CA PHE A 650 -0.03 -14.19 36.22
C PHE A 650 -0.40 -14.04 34.74
N SER A 651 -0.69 -12.82 34.29
CA SER A 651 -0.96 -12.47 32.88
C SER A 651 -2.04 -13.36 32.24
N SER A 652 -3.17 -13.54 32.91
CA SER A 652 -4.26 -14.41 32.47
C SER A 652 -5.63 -13.75 32.53
N ALA A 653 -6.49 -14.08 31.57
CA ALA A 653 -7.91 -13.75 31.53
C ALA A 653 -8.77 -15.03 31.64
N ALA A 654 -10.11 -14.87 31.74
CA ALA A 654 -11.02 -16.01 31.82
C ALA A 654 -11.11 -16.82 30.51
N ILE A 655 -10.74 -16.21 29.38
CA ILE A 655 -10.62 -16.83 28.06
C ILE A 655 -9.18 -16.63 27.57
N LEU A 656 -8.56 -17.69 27.05
CA LEU A 656 -7.17 -17.67 26.59
C LEU A 656 -6.98 -16.86 25.30
N GLY A 657 -5.99 -15.97 25.30
CA GLY A 657 -5.67 -15.12 24.16
C GLY A 657 -6.57 -13.90 24.06
N LEU A 658 -7.22 -13.72 22.89
CA LEU A 658 -7.90 -12.49 22.46
C LEU A 658 -6.90 -11.35 22.20
N SER A 659 -5.78 -11.66 21.57
CA SER A 659 -4.86 -10.66 21.03
C SER A 659 -5.35 -10.23 19.64
N LEU A 660 -5.47 -8.92 19.43
CA LEU A 660 -5.98 -8.33 18.20
C LEU A 660 -4.83 -7.96 17.26
N GLY A 661 -4.99 -8.25 15.97
CA GLY A 661 -4.02 -7.91 14.95
C GLY A 661 -4.50 -8.35 13.56
N ASP A 662 -4.03 -7.70 12.50
CA ASP A 662 -4.32 -8.09 11.12
C ASP A 662 -3.23 -9.08 10.65
N ALA A 663 -3.52 -10.38 10.73
CA ALA A 663 -2.49 -11.42 10.61
C ALA A 663 -2.15 -11.73 9.15
N ASP A 664 -3.08 -11.52 8.22
CA ASP A 664 -2.85 -11.71 6.78
C ASP A 664 -2.80 -10.42 5.97
N LEU A 665 -2.81 -9.28 6.68
CA LEU A 665 -2.71 -7.92 6.13
C LEU A 665 -3.83 -7.60 5.15
N ASP A 666 -5.03 -8.15 5.35
CA ASP A 666 -6.19 -7.91 4.47
C ASP A 666 -7.02 -6.67 4.85
N GLY A 667 -6.64 -5.99 5.94
CA GLY A 667 -7.27 -4.77 6.45
C GLY A 667 -8.32 -5.02 7.53
N TYR A 668 -8.68 -6.28 7.79
CA TYR A 668 -9.67 -6.66 8.79
C TYR A 668 -9.01 -7.27 10.03
N PRO A 669 -9.19 -6.71 11.25
CA PRO A 669 -8.55 -7.25 12.44
C PRO A 669 -8.98 -8.69 12.78
N ASP A 670 -7.99 -9.56 12.99
CA ASP A 670 -8.10 -10.95 13.44
C ASP A 670 -7.88 -11.10 14.95
N LEU A 671 -8.11 -12.31 15.48
CA LEU A 671 -7.87 -12.64 16.89
C LEU A 671 -6.99 -13.88 17.06
N ALA A 672 -5.86 -13.75 17.75
CA ALA A 672 -5.11 -14.90 18.25
C ALA A 672 -5.75 -15.42 19.55
N VAL A 673 -6.11 -16.71 19.58
CA VAL A 673 -6.88 -17.33 20.67
C VAL A 673 -6.40 -18.74 21.00
N GLY A 674 -6.74 -19.23 22.20
CA GLY A 674 -6.67 -20.65 22.52
C GLY A 674 -8.00 -21.34 22.23
N LEU A 675 -7.97 -22.43 21.44
CA LEU A 675 -9.13 -23.27 21.16
C LEU A 675 -9.05 -24.59 21.90
N LYS A 676 -10.12 -24.95 22.59
CA LYS A 676 -10.31 -26.26 23.20
C LYS A 676 -11.00 -27.15 22.18
N CYS A 677 -10.32 -28.22 21.73
CA CYS A 677 -10.80 -29.13 20.71
C CYS A 677 -10.92 -30.56 21.22
N ILE A 678 -11.94 -31.28 20.76
CA ILE A 678 -12.15 -32.72 21.01
C ILE A 678 -12.02 -33.45 19.67
N CYS A 679 -10.84 -34.03 19.40
CA CYS A 679 -10.52 -34.65 18.12
C CYS A 679 -11.20 -36.01 17.89
N SER A 680 -11.65 -36.68 18.94
CA SER A 680 -12.41 -37.94 18.83
C SER A 680 -13.44 -38.06 19.94
N PRO A 681 -14.62 -38.65 19.69
CA PRO A 681 -15.61 -38.86 20.73
C PRO A 681 -15.03 -39.66 21.91
N GLY A 682 -14.95 -39.02 23.09
CA GLY A 682 -14.39 -39.63 24.31
C GLY A 682 -12.91 -39.40 24.57
N SER A 683 -12.18 -38.67 23.70
CA SER A 683 -10.81 -38.22 23.99
C SER A 683 -10.79 -37.02 24.94
N ASP A 684 -9.74 -36.90 25.74
CA ASP A 684 -9.52 -35.69 26.54
C ASP A 684 -9.39 -34.44 25.64
N PRO A 685 -9.98 -33.30 26.03
CA PRO A 685 -9.88 -32.08 25.24
C PRO A 685 -8.44 -31.56 25.23
N ILE A 686 -7.97 -31.17 24.05
CA ILE A 686 -6.68 -30.50 23.85
C ILE A 686 -6.89 -29.00 23.66
N VAL A 687 -5.97 -28.18 24.18
CA VAL A 687 -5.98 -26.73 23.94
C VAL A 687 -4.89 -26.38 22.94
N LEU A 688 -5.30 -25.87 21.77
CA LEU A 688 -4.45 -25.54 20.65
C LEU A 688 -4.40 -24.02 20.43
N PRO A 689 -3.23 -23.45 20.09
CA PRO A 689 -3.15 -22.08 19.64
C PRO A 689 -3.76 -21.96 18.22
N ALA A 690 -4.53 -20.90 17.99
CA ALA A 690 -5.21 -20.66 16.72
C ALA A 690 -5.37 -19.16 16.45
N ILE A 691 -5.65 -18.83 15.19
CA ILE A 691 -6.09 -17.50 14.77
C ILE A 691 -7.53 -17.61 14.27
N LEU A 692 -8.42 -16.76 14.81
CA LEU A 692 -9.73 -16.50 14.25
C LEU A 692 -9.57 -15.42 13.19
N ARG A 693 -9.55 -15.84 11.93
CA ARG A 693 -9.43 -14.95 10.79
C ARG A 693 -10.77 -14.27 10.51
N ASN A 694 -10.78 -12.95 10.44
CA ASN A 694 -11.93 -12.15 10.07
C ASN A 694 -12.17 -12.28 8.57
N LEU A 695 -13.41 -12.59 8.20
CA LEU A 695 -13.81 -12.75 6.80
C LEU A 695 -14.92 -11.75 6.43
N ALA A 696 -14.98 -10.62 7.16
CA ALA A 696 -15.73 -9.45 6.74
C ALA A 696 -15.13 -8.98 5.41
N GLY A 697 -15.80 -9.25 4.28
CA GLY A 697 -15.42 -8.64 3.01
C GLY A 697 -15.95 -7.21 2.90
N ALA A 698 -15.67 -6.53 1.77
CA ALA A 698 -16.24 -5.21 1.49
C ALA A 698 -17.80 -5.25 1.53
N GLY A 699 -18.39 -4.67 2.58
CA GLY A 699 -19.84 -4.64 2.82
C GLY A 699 -20.45 -5.90 3.47
N GLY A 700 -19.63 -6.86 3.90
CA GLY A 700 -20.06 -8.08 4.58
C GLY A 700 -20.21 -7.90 6.10
N LYS A 701 -21.05 -8.73 6.74
CA LYS A 701 -21.10 -8.83 8.20
C LYS A 701 -19.82 -9.47 8.74
N VAL A 702 -19.39 -9.04 9.93
CA VAL A 702 -18.26 -9.64 10.64
C VAL A 702 -18.53 -11.12 10.90
N ARG A 703 -17.57 -11.96 10.53
CA ARG A 703 -17.57 -13.40 10.79
C ARG A 703 -16.15 -13.89 10.93
N PHE A 704 -15.93 -14.85 11.81
CA PHE A 704 -14.62 -15.44 12.02
C PHE A 704 -14.57 -16.88 11.54
N GLN A 705 -13.39 -17.32 11.09
CA GLN A 705 -13.07 -18.72 10.86
C GLN A 705 -11.78 -19.06 11.60
N ALA A 706 -11.79 -20.13 12.37
CA ALA A 706 -10.60 -20.62 13.05
C ALA A 706 -9.62 -21.26 12.05
N TYR A 707 -8.33 -20.99 12.24
CA TYR A 707 -7.23 -21.66 11.57
C TYR A 707 -6.19 -22.09 12.61
N LEU A 708 -5.65 -23.31 12.43
CA LEU A 708 -4.47 -23.75 13.15
C LEU A 708 -3.24 -23.04 12.61
N LEU A 709 -2.12 -23.19 13.32
CA LEU A 709 -0.86 -22.52 13.04
C LEU A 709 0.18 -23.55 12.57
N PRO A 710 0.34 -23.77 11.25
CA PRO A 710 1.30 -24.74 10.73
C PRO A 710 2.71 -24.37 11.16
N GLY A 711 3.43 -25.31 11.79
CA GLY A 711 4.78 -25.09 12.33
C GLY A 711 4.83 -24.66 13.79
N VAL A 712 3.68 -24.45 14.45
CA VAL A 712 3.60 -24.32 15.91
C VAL A 712 3.28 -25.68 16.51
N GLU A 713 4.23 -26.26 17.25
CA GLU A 713 4.01 -27.56 17.88
C GLU A 713 3.13 -27.43 19.14
N PRO A 714 1.98 -28.13 19.21
CA PRO A 714 1.14 -28.08 20.39
C PRO A 714 1.78 -28.80 21.58
N MET A 715 1.99 -28.10 22.68
CA MET A 715 2.38 -28.68 23.97
C MET A 715 1.18 -28.81 24.94
N LYS A 716 1.39 -29.54 26.05
CA LYS A 716 0.29 -30.07 26.90
C LYS A 716 -0.69 -29.02 27.46
N THR A 717 -0.27 -27.80 27.75
CA THR A 717 -1.19 -26.79 28.30
C THR A 717 -0.82 -25.40 27.81
N LEU A 718 -1.60 -24.89 26.84
CA LEU A 718 -1.48 -23.52 26.36
C LEU A 718 -1.84 -22.55 27.50
N LYS A 719 -0.95 -21.58 27.75
CA LYS A 719 -1.16 -20.54 28.75
C LYS A 719 -1.53 -19.20 28.12
N GLN A 720 -0.89 -18.82 27.02
CA GLN A 720 -1.08 -17.52 26.40
C GLN A 720 -0.66 -17.53 24.94
N ILE A 721 -1.30 -16.68 24.13
CA ILE A 721 -0.92 -16.38 22.75
C ILE A 721 -1.11 -14.88 22.50
N ALA A 722 -0.16 -14.24 21.85
CA ALA A 722 -0.26 -12.83 21.47
C ALA A 722 0.48 -12.52 20.16
N PHE A 723 -0.10 -11.60 19.38
CA PHE A 723 0.55 -11.04 18.21
C PHE A 723 1.75 -10.16 18.60
N TYR A 724 2.76 -10.16 17.73
CA TYR A 724 3.99 -9.40 17.87
C TYR A 724 4.57 -9.09 16.49
N ASP A 725 5.47 -8.13 16.36
CA ASP A 725 6.15 -7.82 15.09
C ASP A 725 7.65 -7.84 15.35
N TYR A 726 8.28 -8.99 15.08
CA TYR A 726 9.67 -9.22 15.46
C TYR A 726 10.66 -8.44 14.59
N ASN A 727 10.38 -8.38 13.29
CA ASN A 727 11.27 -7.78 12.31
C ASN A 727 11.02 -6.28 12.11
N GLU A 728 9.95 -5.74 12.70
CA GLU A 728 9.43 -4.40 12.43
C GLU A 728 9.05 -4.28 10.93
N ASP A 729 8.41 -5.32 10.40
CA ASP A 729 8.00 -5.47 9.00
C ASP A 729 6.49 -5.51 8.78
N GLY A 730 5.72 -5.22 9.82
CA GLY A 730 4.26 -5.15 9.76
C GLY A 730 3.59 -6.51 9.69
N ILE A 731 4.32 -7.60 9.39
CA ILE A 731 3.79 -8.96 9.45
C ILE A 731 3.72 -9.36 10.93
N LEU A 732 2.54 -9.78 11.38
CA LEU A 732 2.34 -10.15 12.77
C LEU A 732 2.81 -11.59 13.02
N ASP A 733 3.89 -11.70 13.77
CA ASP A 733 4.43 -12.89 14.41
C ASP A 733 3.67 -13.25 15.69
N LEU A 734 4.10 -14.33 16.37
CA LEU A 734 3.42 -14.84 17.55
C LEU A 734 4.37 -15.16 18.71
N TYR A 735 4.03 -14.67 19.89
CA TYR A 735 4.46 -15.30 21.13
C TYR A 735 3.44 -16.34 21.59
N VAL A 736 3.94 -17.53 21.95
CA VAL A 736 3.13 -18.62 22.49
C VAL A 736 3.76 -19.12 23.79
N SER A 737 2.99 -19.09 24.87
CA SER A 737 3.40 -19.56 26.19
C SER A 737 2.67 -20.85 26.56
N TYR A 738 3.42 -21.83 27.04
CA TYR A 738 2.91 -23.10 27.55
C TYR A 738 3.28 -23.28 29.02
N GLU A 739 2.41 -23.93 29.78
CA GLU A 739 2.64 -24.26 31.18
C GLU A 739 2.81 -25.77 31.35
N SER A 740 3.85 -26.19 32.08
CA SER A 740 4.08 -27.59 32.41
C SER A 740 4.68 -27.72 33.80
N ARG A 741 4.01 -28.48 34.69
CA ARG A 741 4.43 -28.70 36.08
C ARG A 741 4.71 -27.39 36.84
N GLY A 742 3.93 -26.34 36.59
CA GLY A 742 4.07 -25.03 37.24
C GLY A 742 5.18 -24.14 36.69
N LYS A 743 5.91 -24.57 35.64
CA LYS A 743 6.86 -23.75 34.90
C LYS A 743 6.23 -23.25 33.60
N VAL A 744 6.57 -22.02 33.21
CA VAL A 744 6.07 -21.41 31.97
C VAL A 744 7.21 -21.29 30.97
N SER A 745 7.03 -21.90 29.82
CA SER A 745 7.93 -21.77 28.66
C SER A 745 7.27 -20.90 27.60
N THR A 746 7.97 -19.87 27.13
CA THR A 746 7.50 -18.98 26.07
C THR A 746 8.36 -19.14 24.84
N SER A 747 7.73 -19.20 23.66
CA SER A 747 8.39 -19.34 22.37
C SER A 747 7.94 -18.24 21.42
N LEU A 748 8.87 -17.74 20.62
CA LEU A 748 8.63 -16.77 19.55
C LEU A 748 8.60 -17.49 18.21
N TYR A 749 7.51 -17.31 17.46
CA TYR A 749 7.30 -17.87 16.14
C TYR A 749 7.19 -16.76 15.11
N MET A 750 8.00 -16.83 14.06
CA MET A 750 7.96 -15.90 12.94
C MET A 750 7.00 -16.41 11.87
N GLN A 751 6.09 -15.54 11.43
CA GLN A 751 5.12 -15.83 10.39
C GLN A 751 5.73 -15.61 8.99
N LYS A 752 5.37 -16.50 8.06
CA LYS A 752 5.68 -16.36 6.63
C LYS A 752 4.39 -16.38 5.83
N LEU A 753 4.11 -15.27 5.17
CA LEU A 753 3.01 -15.14 4.22
C LEU A 753 3.43 -15.63 2.83
N THR A 754 2.47 -16.21 2.09
CA THR A 754 2.70 -16.67 0.70
C THR A 754 2.59 -15.54 -0.32
N LYS A 755 1.85 -14.49 0.02
CA LYS A 755 1.66 -13.30 -0.78
C LYS A 755 2.32 -12.10 -0.11
N GLU A 756 2.92 -11.24 -0.92
CA GLU A 756 3.32 -9.91 -0.47
C GLU A 756 2.06 -9.05 -0.35
N ALA A 757 1.88 -8.42 0.81
CA ALA A 757 0.79 -7.51 1.09
C ALA A 757 1.36 -6.19 1.60
N TYR A 758 0.64 -5.11 1.33
CA TYR A 758 1.05 -3.78 1.77
C TYR A 758 0.57 -3.50 3.19
N PHE A 759 1.40 -2.82 3.98
CA PHE A 759 1.03 -2.40 5.32
C PHE A 759 1.40 -0.94 5.61
N LEU A 760 0.80 -0.37 6.65
CA LEU A 760 1.23 0.87 7.29
C LEU A 760 1.34 0.64 8.79
N LYS A 761 2.53 0.89 9.34
CA LYS A 761 2.77 0.85 10.79
C LYS A 761 2.77 2.28 11.34
N VAL A 762 1.92 2.57 12.32
CA VAL A 762 1.80 3.90 12.94
C VAL A 762 2.15 3.82 14.42
N MET A 763 3.10 4.65 14.84
CA MET A 763 3.55 4.78 16.23
C MET A 763 3.46 6.24 16.68
N LEU A 764 3.08 6.48 17.94
CA LEU A 764 3.06 7.80 18.56
C LEU A 764 3.97 7.79 19.80
N THR A 765 4.69 8.87 20.03
CA THR A 765 5.43 9.10 21.29
C THR A 765 4.53 9.77 22.33
N THR A 766 4.94 9.79 23.61
CA THR A 766 4.16 10.39 24.72
C THR A 766 4.03 11.92 24.66
N GLY A 767 4.66 12.60 23.68
CA GLY A 767 4.46 14.04 23.47
C GLY A 767 4.98 14.95 24.59
N ARG A 768 5.78 14.44 25.52
CA ARG A 768 6.40 15.21 26.61
C ARG A 768 7.68 15.95 26.16
N CYS A 769 8.36 15.43 25.14
CA CYS A 769 9.51 16.07 24.51
C CYS A 769 9.39 15.99 22.98
N GLY A 770 9.85 17.03 22.27
CA GLY A 770 9.65 17.15 20.81
C GLY A 770 10.86 16.81 19.96
N SER A 771 12.05 16.77 20.54
CA SER A 771 13.28 16.47 19.84
C SER A 771 14.24 15.65 20.71
N PRO A 772 15.18 14.91 20.11
CA PRO A 772 16.17 14.14 20.86
C PRO A 772 16.93 14.97 21.90
N SER A 773 17.24 16.25 21.60
CA SER A 773 17.92 17.16 22.53
C SER A 773 17.08 17.58 23.74
N GLN A 774 15.75 17.45 23.67
CA GLN A 774 14.82 17.77 24.75
C GLN A 774 14.40 16.54 25.56
N CYS A 775 14.71 15.34 25.07
CA CYS A 775 14.35 14.08 25.71
C CYS A 775 15.50 13.51 26.55
N PRO A 776 15.20 12.66 27.54
CA PRO A 776 16.23 11.94 28.28
C PRO A 776 17.14 11.14 27.35
N ASN A 777 18.41 11.00 27.75
CA ASN A 777 19.43 10.24 27.01
C ASN A 777 19.68 10.68 25.56
N GLY A 778 19.11 11.82 25.12
CA GLY A 778 19.28 12.30 23.76
C GLY A 778 18.49 11.51 22.72
N VAL A 779 17.42 10.80 23.10
CA VAL A 779 16.64 9.91 22.22
C VAL A 779 15.14 10.14 22.44
N LEU A 780 14.34 10.07 21.38
CA LEU A 780 12.88 10.14 21.49
C LEU A 780 12.34 8.82 22.10
N PRO A 781 11.28 8.87 22.93
CA PRO A 781 10.72 7.69 23.59
C PRO A 781 9.86 6.88 22.61
N TYR A 782 10.52 6.20 21.68
CA TYR A 782 9.88 5.28 20.75
C TYR A 782 9.30 4.08 21.51
N GLY A 783 8.18 3.54 21.03
CA GLY A 783 7.57 2.30 21.56
C GLY A 783 7.11 2.33 23.02
N LEU A 784 7.05 3.51 23.66
CA LEU A 784 6.44 3.68 24.98
C LEU A 784 4.90 3.65 24.86
N PRO A 785 4.18 2.74 25.55
CA PRO A 785 2.74 2.58 25.37
C PRO A 785 1.92 3.85 25.64
N GLY A 786 1.23 4.34 24.62
CA GLY A 786 0.25 5.42 24.73
C GLY A 786 -1.17 4.89 24.90
N TYR A 787 -1.80 5.16 26.05
CA TYR A 787 -3.15 4.69 26.35
C TYR A 787 -4.21 5.61 25.75
N GLY A 788 -5.19 5.03 25.05
CA GLY A 788 -6.28 5.79 24.43
C GLY A 788 -5.88 6.54 23.16
N PHE A 789 -4.70 6.28 22.60
CA PHE A 789 -4.30 6.84 21.31
C PHE A 789 -5.04 6.15 20.16
N ARG A 790 -5.24 6.88 19.06
CA ARG A 790 -5.91 6.38 17.86
C ARG A 790 -5.15 6.82 16.62
N ALA A 791 -5.08 5.91 15.65
CA ALA A 791 -4.74 6.23 14.27
C ALA A 791 -5.84 5.70 13.36
N SER A 792 -5.98 6.33 12.21
CA SER A 792 -6.91 5.90 11.17
C SER A 792 -6.23 6.13 9.83
N TYR A 793 -6.78 5.53 8.77
CA TYR A 793 -6.44 5.91 7.42
C TYR A 793 -7.69 6.08 6.57
N GLU A 794 -7.55 6.91 5.55
CA GLU A 794 -8.49 7.06 4.45
C GLU A 794 -7.73 7.01 3.14
N THR A 795 -8.19 6.18 2.22
CA THR A 795 -7.63 6.06 0.87
C THR A 795 -8.69 5.60 -0.12
N GLN A 796 -8.34 5.57 -1.41
CA GLN A 796 -9.18 5.03 -2.46
C GLN A 796 -8.86 3.54 -2.67
N GLY A 797 -9.91 2.70 -2.64
CA GLY A 797 -9.82 1.27 -2.92
C GLY A 797 -9.66 0.96 -4.41
N ALA A 798 -9.35 -0.30 -4.73
CA ALA A 798 -9.20 -0.77 -6.10
C ALA A 798 -10.50 -0.62 -6.94
N ASP A 799 -11.66 -0.64 -6.30
CA ASP A 799 -12.98 -0.41 -6.91
C ASP A 799 -13.32 1.09 -7.11
N GLY A 800 -12.43 1.99 -6.68
CA GLY A 800 -12.65 3.44 -6.68
C GLY A 800 -13.44 3.96 -5.48
N GLY A 801 -13.92 3.08 -4.59
CA GLY A 801 -14.60 3.43 -3.36
C GLY A 801 -13.67 4.02 -2.31
N ARG A 802 -14.22 4.75 -1.33
CA ARG A 802 -13.46 5.28 -0.19
C ARG A 802 -13.31 4.18 0.85
N ILE A 803 -12.07 3.80 1.16
CA ILE A 803 -11.74 2.89 2.25
C ILE A 803 -11.33 3.72 3.45
N ARG A 804 -11.90 3.40 4.62
CA ARG A 804 -11.55 4.03 5.89
C ARG A 804 -11.44 2.97 6.97
N SER A 805 -10.35 2.95 7.70
CA SER A 805 -10.21 2.08 8.87
C SER A 805 -9.63 2.85 10.04
N SER A 806 -9.87 2.35 11.25
CA SER A 806 -9.34 2.92 12.48
C SER A 806 -8.73 1.85 13.38
N GLY A 807 -7.55 2.17 13.89
CA GLY A 807 -6.81 1.37 14.86
C GLY A 807 -6.67 2.13 16.18
N VAL A 808 -6.68 1.39 17.28
CA VAL A 808 -6.36 1.91 18.61
C VAL A 808 -5.04 1.31 19.06
N PHE A 809 -4.32 2.07 19.88
CA PHE A 809 -3.07 1.62 20.49
C PHE A 809 -3.39 0.75 21.71
N VAL A 810 -2.58 0.83 22.76
CA VAL A 810 -2.88 0.15 24.02
C VAL A 810 -4.14 0.76 24.63
N THR A 811 -5.09 -0.11 25.00
CA THR A 811 -6.38 0.30 25.58
C THR A 811 -6.56 -0.27 26.98
N SER A 812 -5.88 -1.35 27.33
CA SER A 812 -6.07 -2.07 28.59
C SER A 812 -4.74 -2.43 29.24
N SER A 813 -4.72 -2.49 30.57
CA SER A 813 -3.55 -2.77 31.40
C SER A 813 -3.68 -4.02 32.27
N CYS A 814 -4.80 -4.75 32.17
CA CYS A 814 -5.12 -5.88 33.02
C CYS A 814 -5.18 -7.20 32.25
N CYS A 815 -5.28 -8.32 32.99
CA CYS A 815 -5.70 -9.61 32.46
C CYS A 815 -4.89 -10.14 31.25
N GLY A 816 -3.59 -9.82 31.18
CA GLY A 816 -2.73 -10.21 30.07
C GLY A 816 -3.16 -9.57 28.74
N ALA A 817 -3.43 -8.26 28.75
CA ALA A 817 -3.85 -7.49 27.57
C ALA A 817 -2.89 -7.66 26.38
N LEU A 818 -1.57 -7.73 26.61
CA LEU A 818 -0.51 -8.01 25.62
C LEU A 818 -0.75 -7.31 24.27
N GLN A 819 -0.94 -5.99 24.34
CA GLN A 819 -1.16 -5.13 23.18
C GLN A 819 0.16 -4.49 22.75
N LEU A 820 0.34 -4.26 21.45
CA LEU A 820 1.52 -3.59 20.90
C LEU A 820 1.44 -2.07 21.12
N PRO A 821 2.58 -1.38 21.30
CA PRO A 821 2.63 0.07 21.50
C PRO A 821 2.43 0.87 20.19
N PHE A 822 2.01 0.20 19.12
CA PHE A 822 1.74 0.76 17.80
C PHE A 822 0.53 0.04 17.20
N THR A 823 0.01 0.57 16.09
CA THR A 823 -1.02 -0.11 15.29
C THR A 823 -0.53 -0.32 13.86
N THR A 824 -0.90 -1.45 13.27
CA THR A 824 -0.62 -1.81 11.88
C THR A 824 -1.92 -1.90 11.10
N PHE A 825 -1.90 -1.41 9.87
CA PHE A 825 -2.99 -1.52 8.92
C PHE A 825 -2.54 -2.34 7.72
N GLY A 826 -3.22 -3.43 7.41
CA GLY A 826 -3.07 -4.12 6.14
C GLY A 826 -3.90 -3.48 5.03
N PHE A 827 -3.41 -3.58 3.80
CA PHE A 827 -4.10 -3.10 2.59
C PHE A 827 -4.30 -4.20 1.54
N GLY A 828 -3.92 -5.44 1.87
CA GLY A 828 -3.91 -6.57 0.95
C GLY A 828 -3.01 -6.30 -0.26
N ASP A 829 -3.53 -6.63 -1.44
CA ASP A 829 -2.80 -6.58 -2.71
C ASP A 829 -2.70 -5.15 -3.30
N PHE A 830 -3.28 -4.13 -2.67
CA PHE A 830 -3.40 -2.79 -3.27
C PHE A 830 -3.19 -1.63 -2.29
N ALA A 831 -2.10 -0.89 -2.48
CA ALA A 831 -2.02 0.53 -2.12
C ALA A 831 -0.91 1.21 -2.93
N THR A 832 -1.22 2.28 -3.68
CA THR A 832 -0.20 3.10 -4.36
C THR A 832 0.30 4.22 -3.44
N TYR A 833 -0.62 4.82 -2.69
CA TYR A 833 -0.38 5.77 -1.62
C TYR A 833 -1.60 5.81 -0.70
N ILE A 834 -1.42 6.32 0.51
CA ILE A 834 -2.45 6.48 1.52
C ILE A 834 -2.74 7.98 1.61
N GLU A 835 -3.96 8.39 1.25
CA GLU A 835 -4.32 9.80 1.14
C GLU A 835 -4.17 10.53 2.48
N ASN A 836 -4.84 10.03 3.51
CA ASN A 836 -4.88 10.66 4.84
C ASN A 836 -4.64 9.62 5.93
N VAL A 837 -3.78 9.95 6.89
CA VAL A 837 -3.54 9.17 8.11
C VAL A 837 -3.77 10.07 9.33
N PRO A 838 -5.03 10.24 9.76
CA PRO A 838 -5.32 11.01 10.97
C PRO A 838 -4.93 10.26 12.23
N VAL A 839 -4.25 10.96 13.13
CA VAL A 839 -3.84 10.47 14.46
C VAL A 839 -4.36 11.39 15.56
N SER A 840 -4.72 10.84 16.71
CA SER A 840 -5.22 11.60 17.86
C SER A 840 -4.79 11.02 19.19
N VAL A 841 -4.63 11.91 20.18
CA VAL A 841 -4.30 11.59 21.58
C VAL A 841 -5.38 12.17 22.50
N PRO A 842 -5.49 11.70 23.77
CA PRO A 842 -6.35 12.29 24.78
C PRO A 842 -6.25 13.83 24.81
N ALA A 843 -7.40 14.49 24.87
CA ALA A 843 -7.50 15.95 24.91
C ALA A 843 -8.41 16.41 26.06
N PRO A 844 -8.16 17.61 26.63
CA PRO A 844 -9.05 18.21 27.61
C PRO A 844 -10.47 18.36 27.08
N THR A 845 -11.45 18.45 27.98
CA THR A 845 -12.88 18.61 27.63
C THR A 845 -13.08 19.78 26.65
N GLN A 846 -13.86 19.56 25.59
CA GLN A 846 -14.14 20.52 24.50
C GLN A 846 -12.96 20.84 23.56
N GLN A 847 -11.81 20.19 23.71
CA GLN A 847 -10.69 20.29 22.78
C GLN A 847 -10.50 18.99 21.98
N ILE A 848 -9.83 19.09 20.84
CA ILE A 848 -9.46 17.95 20.00
C ILE A 848 -7.95 18.06 19.72
N ARG A 849 -7.19 17.03 20.07
CA ARG A 849 -5.77 16.91 19.73
C ARG A 849 -5.61 15.88 18.60
N LYS A 850 -5.73 16.36 17.36
CA LYS A 850 -5.67 15.56 16.14
C LYS A 850 -4.71 16.18 15.14
N HIS A 851 -3.87 15.36 14.53
CA HIS A 851 -3.00 15.73 13.41
C HIS A 851 -3.28 14.81 12.23
N GLU A 852 -3.13 15.31 11.01
CA GLU A 852 -3.44 14.56 9.79
C GLU A 852 -2.24 14.57 8.87
N LEU A 853 -1.72 13.37 8.60
CA LEU A 853 -0.63 13.16 7.65
C LEU A 853 -1.22 12.86 6.29
N THR A 854 -0.59 13.34 5.22
CA THR A 854 -1.08 13.14 3.86
C THR A 854 -0.04 12.46 2.98
N PHE A 855 -0.53 11.70 1.99
CA PHE A 855 0.28 11.07 0.94
C PHE A 855 1.40 10.16 1.47
N ILE A 856 1.04 9.21 2.36
CA ILE A 856 1.99 8.25 2.91
C ILE A 856 2.16 7.06 1.96
N VAL A 857 3.42 6.67 1.71
CA VAL A 857 3.74 5.48 0.92
C VAL A 857 3.55 4.22 1.78
N PRO A 858 2.96 3.13 1.25
CA PRO A 858 2.86 1.85 1.96
C PRO A 858 4.23 1.22 2.25
N ASN A 859 4.24 0.16 3.08
CA ASN A 859 5.43 -0.50 3.60
C ASN A 859 6.37 0.45 4.35
N ALA A 860 5.76 1.39 5.07
CA ALA A 860 6.45 2.39 5.85
C ALA A 860 6.03 2.34 7.32
N GLN A 861 6.99 2.68 8.17
CA GLN A 861 6.76 2.96 9.58
C GLN A 861 6.71 4.47 9.78
N VAL A 862 5.56 4.96 10.23
CA VAL A 862 5.34 6.37 10.56
C VAL A 862 5.40 6.54 12.07
N VAL A 863 6.28 7.43 12.52
CA VAL A 863 6.34 7.85 13.92
C VAL A 863 5.91 9.29 14.07
N VAL A 864 4.85 9.54 14.83
CA VAL A 864 4.35 10.89 15.13
C VAL A 864 4.82 11.33 16.51
N VAL A 865 5.32 12.56 16.59
CA VAL A 865 5.75 13.22 17.82
C VAL A 865 4.72 14.30 18.17
N PRO A 866 3.79 14.04 19.11
CA PRO A 866 2.71 14.97 19.45
C PRO A 866 3.19 16.09 20.39
N TYR A 867 4.19 16.87 19.94
CA TYR A 867 4.79 17.96 20.71
C TYR A 867 4.75 19.30 19.95
N PRO A 868 4.37 20.41 20.61
CA PRO A 868 3.74 20.45 21.93
C PRO A 868 2.31 19.85 21.88
N PRO A 869 1.83 19.16 22.93
CA PRO A 869 0.50 18.54 22.92
C PRO A 869 -0.65 19.52 22.67
N SER A 870 -0.49 20.78 23.09
CA SER A 870 -1.50 21.83 22.95
C SER A 870 -1.66 22.38 21.53
N ASN A 871 -0.71 22.13 20.62
CA ASN A 871 -0.81 22.60 19.23
C ASN A 871 -0.58 21.46 18.23
N PRO A 872 -1.65 20.72 17.87
CA PRO A 872 -1.58 19.60 16.93
C PRO A 872 -1.05 19.96 15.54
N LEU A 873 -1.16 21.22 15.10
CA LEU A 873 -0.64 21.65 13.79
C LEU A 873 0.90 21.61 13.71
N ASN A 874 1.58 21.65 14.87
CA ASN A 874 3.04 21.64 14.94
C ASN A 874 3.62 20.25 15.17
N TRP A 875 2.78 19.21 15.28
CA TRP A 875 3.26 17.85 15.45
C TRP A 875 4.12 17.41 14.26
N GLN A 876 5.19 16.69 14.56
CA GLN A 876 6.13 16.24 13.55
C GLN A 876 5.91 14.75 13.28
N ALA A 877 6.04 14.35 12.02
CA ALA A 877 6.08 12.94 11.65
C ALA A 877 7.44 12.58 11.05
N LYS A 878 7.93 11.40 11.40
CA LYS A 878 9.13 10.79 10.83
C LYS A 878 8.71 9.53 10.09
N LEU A 879 9.09 9.45 8.81
CA LEU A 879 8.85 8.30 7.96
C LEU A 879 10.11 7.45 7.93
N PHE A 880 9.98 6.17 8.25
CA PHE A 880 11.03 5.17 8.08
C PHE A 880 10.57 4.17 7.03
N LEU A 881 11.30 4.15 5.91
CA LEU A 881 11.10 3.18 4.86
C LEU A 881 11.88 1.93 5.22
N GLN A 882 11.25 0.76 5.07
CA GLN A 882 12.01 -0.48 5.16
C GLN A 882 13.06 -0.51 4.05
N PRO A 883 14.32 -0.81 4.37
CA PRO A 883 15.34 -0.85 3.35
C PRO A 883 15.09 -2.05 2.43
N LEU A 884 15.13 -1.82 1.11
CA LEU A 884 14.99 -2.82 0.05
C LEU A 884 16.13 -3.88 0.02
N TYR A 885 16.90 -4.05 1.09
CA TYR A 885 17.94 -5.08 1.23
C TYR A 885 17.32 -6.47 1.47
N ASP A 886 16.32 -6.83 0.69
CA ASP A 886 15.84 -8.20 0.64
C ASP A 886 16.94 -9.06 -0.03
N MET A 887 17.13 -10.30 0.43
CA MET A 887 18.09 -11.24 -0.17
C MET A 887 17.89 -11.36 -1.69
N LYS A 888 16.68 -11.06 -2.19
CA LYS A 888 16.33 -10.97 -3.61
C LYS A 888 17.28 -10.06 -4.39
N VAL A 889 17.67 -8.89 -3.88
CA VAL A 889 18.60 -7.98 -4.57
C VAL A 889 19.99 -8.59 -4.68
N ILE A 890 20.45 -9.26 -3.62
CA ILE A 890 21.72 -10.00 -3.61
C ILE A 890 21.65 -11.20 -4.55
N TYR A 891 20.54 -11.95 -4.58
CA TYR A 891 20.34 -13.06 -5.50
C TYR A 891 20.31 -12.58 -6.96
N VAL A 892 19.68 -11.44 -7.25
CA VAL A 892 19.71 -10.80 -8.56
C VAL A 892 21.13 -10.39 -8.93
N ALA A 893 21.90 -9.82 -8.00
CA ALA A 893 23.30 -9.46 -8.25
C ALA A 893 24.20 -10.70 -8.46
N ILE A 894 24.01 -11.76 -7.67
CA ILE A 894 24.73 -13.03 -7.83
C ILE A 894 24.37 -13.70 -9.15
N THR A 895 23.08 -13.78 -9.50
CA THR A 895 22.66 -14.35 -10.79
C THR A 895 23.18 -13.54 -11.97
N LEU A 896 23.21 -12.21 -11.86
CA LEU A 896 23.86 -11.33 -12.84
C LEU A 896 25.37 -11.61 -12.95
N LEU A 897 26.07 -11.76 -11.82
CA LEU A 897 27.51 -12.02 -11.81
C LEU A 897 27.85 -13.41 -12.38
N VAL A 898 27.08 -14.43 -12.03
CA VAL A 898 27.22 -15.79 -12.58
C VAL A 898 26.94 -15.78 -14.08
N THR A 899 25.89 -15.09 -14.54
CA THR A 899 25.63 -14.97 -15.98
C THR A 899 26.75 -14.23 -16.71
N CYS A 900 27.33 -13.17 -16.13
CA CYS A 900 28.52 -12.51 -16.69
C CYS A 900 29.73 -13.46 -16.80
N ILE A 901 30.01 -14.28 -15.78
CA ILE A 901 31.12 -15.25 -15.83
C ILE A 901 30.88 -16.30 -16.92
N VAL A 902 29.66 -16.83 -17.03
CA VAL A 902 29.30 -17.80 -18.08
C VAL A 902 29.47 -17.19 -19.46
N LEU A 903 29.03 -15.94 -19.66
CA LEU A 903 29.21 -15.23 -20.93
C LEU A 903 30.70 -15.04 -21.27
N LEU A 904 31.55 -14.69 -20.29
CA LEU A 904 33.00 -14.57 -20.50
C LEU A 904 33.65 -15.89 -20.91
N ILE A 905 33.24 -17.01 -20.29
CA ILE A 905 33.73 -18.34 -20.67
C ILE A 905 33.33 -18.68 -22.11
N VAL A 906 32.07 -18.43 -22.48
CA VAL A 906 31.58 -18.67 -23.85
C VAL A 906 32.36 -17.83 -24.86
N VAL A 907 32.56 -16.54 -24.58
CA VAL A 907 33.36 -15.65 -25.44
C VAL A 907 34.79 -16.18 -25.58
N ALA A 908 35.45 -16.55 -24.47
CA ALA A 908 36.81 -17.08 -24.50
C ALA A 908 36.93 -18.38 -25.32
N VAL A 909 35.95 -19.28 -25.22
CA VAL A 909 35.91 -20.52 -26.02
C VAL A 909 35.71 -20.22 -27.50
N LEU A 910 34.81 -19.31 -27.86
CA LEU A 910 34.58 -18.92 -29.25
C LEU A 910 35.83 -18.28 -29.86
N GLN A 911 36.49 -17.38 -29.11
CA GLN A 911 37.72 -16.73 -29.55
C GLN A 911 38.87 -17.72 -29.71
N TYR A 912 38.95 -18.74 -28.83
CA TYR A 912 39.91 -19.83 -28.99
C TYR A 912 39.64 -20.68 -30.23
N LEU A 913 38.38 -20.98 -30.54
CA LEU A 913 38.00 -21.73 -31.74
C LEU A 913 38.26 -20.94 -33.03
N GLU A 914 37.96 -19.64 -33.04
CA GLU A 914 38.23 -18.73 -34.16
C GLU A 914 39.73 -18.66 -34.46
N VAL A 915 40.57 -18.43 -33.44
CA VAL A 915 42.03 -18.41 -33.61
C VAL A 915 42.56 -19.74 -34.14
N ARG A 916 41.95 -20.87 -33.74
CA ARG A 916 42.36 -22.19 -34.23
C ARG A 916 41.97 -22.42 -35.69
N GLU A 917 40.84 -21.90 -36.13
CA GLU A 917 40.40 -22.01 -37.53
C GLU A 917 41.24 -21.10 -38.44
N ASP A 918 41.52 -19.87 -38.01
CA ASP A 918 42.45 -18.95 -38.70
C ASP A 918 43.84 -19.58 -38.89
N GLN A 919 44.35 -20.29 -37.88
CA GLN A 919 45.62 -21.00 -37.99
C GLN A 919 45.59 -22.12 -39.04
N LYS A 920 44.47 -22.83 -39.19
CA LYS A 920 44.32 -23.86 -40.23
C LYS A 920 44.22 -23.24 -41.62
N GLU A 921 43.46 -22.15 -41.79
CA GLU A 921 43.35 -21.45 -43.08
C GLU A 921 44.72 -20.96 -43.55
N ARG A 922 45.52 -20.36 -42.66
CA ARG A 922 46.90 -19.95 -42.99
C ARG A 922 47.78 -21.13 -43.41
N MET A 923 47.64 -22.30 -42.79
CA MET A 923 48.37 -23.50 -43.22
C MET A 923 47.90 -23.97 -44.61
N GLN A 924 46.61 -23.91 -44.90
CA GLN A 924 46.06 -24.29 -46.22
C GLN A 924 46.46 -23.31 -47.32
N GLU A 925 46.44 -22.00 -47.07
CA GLU A 925 46.93 -21.00 -48.02
C GLU A 925 48.43 -21.18 -48.32
N SER A 926 49.24 -21.46 -47.29
CA SER A 926 50.68 -21.73 -47.47
C SER A 926 50.94 -22.97 -48.33
N GLN A 927 50.05 -23.98 -48.28
CA GLN A 927 50.13 -25.16 -49.14
C GLN A 927 49.63 -24.90 -50.57
N ARG A 928 48.68 -23.97 -50.75
CA ARG A 928 48.16 -23.57 -52.07
C ARG A 928 49.21 -22.84 -52.91
N PHE A 929 50.03 -22.00 -52.28
CA PHE A 929 51.16 -21.33 -52.94
C PHE A 929 52.24 -22.29 -53.45
N HIS A 930 52.34 -23.50 -52.91
CA HIS A 930 53.28 -24.51 -53.41
C HIS A 930 52.79 -25.24 -54.67
N PHE A 931 51.49 -25.20 -54.99
CA PHE A 931 50.92 -25.87 -56.17
C PHE A 931 50.78 -24.95 -57.39
N ASP A 932 50.66 -23.63 -57.21
CA ASP A 932 50.67 -22.67 -58.34
C ASP A 932 52.09 -22.38 -58.90
N ALA A 933 53.13 -22.93 -58.27
CA ALA A 933 54.53 -22.78 -58.66
C ALA A 933 55.15 -24.02 -59.34
N MET A 934 54.36 -25.06 -59.62
CA MET A 934 54.69 -26.20 -60.49
C MET A 934 53.82 -26.15 -61.74
#